data_AF-A0A9P6R436-F1
#
_entry.id   AF-A0A9P6R436-F1
#
_cell.length_a   1.000
_cell.length_b   1.000
_cell.length_c   1.000
_cell.angle_alpha   90.00
_cell.angle_beta   90.00
_cell.angle_gamma   90.00
#
_symmetry.space_group_name_H-M   'P 1'
#
loop_
_entity.id
_entity.type
_entity.pdbx_description
1 polymer ?
#
loop_
_entity_poly.entity_id
_entity_poly.type
_entity_poly.pdbx_seq_one_letter_code
_entity_poly.pdbx_strand_id
1 'polypeptide(L)'
;AKLLAELLAKHPTSHIISCGGGIVETASSREAFKKYISQGGIVLHLVRNINEIEAYLNKDTTRPMYGESMRDVWSRREAWYRECCNYEFVVAGQQLKGIEAEDAKEWALVESNFERFLRVITQSGSRGQKHASRAQTTAKPTFFLSLTFPDISPALPHLAKLTLGSDVIELRVDLLKSPSASVSFRDHVAQQVSLLRRHSELPILYTVRSISQGGQWPDKDVEGMVSLLKDGLEWGVEYLDVEIGLPRTKIDDILAQKGNTLIVASWHDCKGTTAWSSEAMEGQYKLAASISPDVIKLIGTAKSMKDNFECSEFAERHTAKAEDLPLISMNMGAQGQLSRVLNNYLTPVTHKLLPVKAAPGQLDARDILIARNVIGLLPAKQFYLFGTPIKQSLSPLMHNTSFQSLGLPYHYGLHETATVDESVVAKMRAPEFGGASVTIPHKIEIMSKLDEITEEAKAIGAVNTVVPIQGDNKETILVGDNTDWLGIKHQIQRHLSSTSTVQPQQMKGLVIGAGGTSRAALYALHHLGVQEISIFNRTLVKAQSVADSFKDLFAVKVIGSSELLKSSESSSDYDLIVSTVPGTIESESMFDESVFGKAGKKGVAVELAYTPRFTRFLKLAGQAGWATVEGGEVLVEQGGWQAQKWVGRRWDLESVQAQMDIVQAGRV
;
A
#
# COMPACT_ATOMS: atom_id res chain seq x y z
N ALA A 1 -35.90 -8.11 -16.48
CA ALA A 1 -35.85 -7.07 -17.53
C ALA A 1 -36.54 -5.77 -17.13
N LYS A 2 -37.90 -5.70 -17.06
CA LYS A 2 -38.61 -4.43 -16.78
C LYS A 2 -38.18 -3.76 -15.46
N LEU A 3 -38.16 -4.52 -14.36
CA LEU A 3 -37.70 -4.03 -13.06
C LEU A 3 -36.22 -3.58 -13.09
N LEU A 4 -35.35 -4.30 -13.80
CA LEU A 4 -33.94 -3.91 -13.95
C LEU A 4 -33.82 -2.54 -14.64
N ALA A 5 -34.52 -2.35 -15.75
CA ALA A 5 -34.53 -1.08 -16.47
C ALA A 5 -35.09 0.07 -15.61
N GLU A 6 -36.15 -0.18 -14.83
CA GLU A 6 -36.71 0.78 -13.89
C GLU A 6 -35.72 1.15 -12.78
N LEU A 7 -35.03 0.16 -12.20
CA LEU A 7 -34.03 0.39 -11.15
C LEU A 7 -32.83 1.17 -11.67
N LEU A 8 -32.29 0.82 -12.84
CA LEU A 8 -31.17 1.54 -13.47
C LEU A 8 -31.54 2.98 -13.80
N ALA A 9 -32.79 3.24 -14.23
CA ALA A 9 -33.25 4.59 -14.51
C ALA A 9 -33.52 5.42 -13.23
N LYS A 10 -34.06 4.79 -12.18
CA LYS A 10 -34.42 5.45 -10.92
C LYS A 10 -33.21 5.70 -10.02
N HIS A 11 -32.21 4.83 -10.07
CA HIS A 11 -31.02 4.87 -9.22
C HIS A 11 -29.73 4.88 -10.06
N PRO A 12 -29.51 5.92 -10.90
CA PRO A 12 -28.40 5.94 -11.86
C PRO A 12 -27.03 6.19 -11.21
N THR A 13 -26.98 6.72 -9.99
CA THR A 13 -25.75 7.08 -9.26
C THR A 13 -25.91 6.79 -7.77
N SER A 14 -24.79 6.64 -7.05
CA SER A 14 -24.75 6.46 -5.58
C SER A 14 -25.55 5.28 -5.03
N HIS A 15 -25.79 4.25 -5.84
CA HIS A 15 -26.49 3.03 -5.43
C HIS A 15 -25.72 1.80 -5.93
N ILE A 16 -25.83 0.71 -5.16
CA ILE A 16 -25.34 -0.62 -5.55
C ILE A 16 -26.57 -1.51 -5.72
N ILE A 17 -26.75 -2.08 -6.91
CA ILE A 17 -27.87 -2.97 -7.22
C ILE A 17 -27.32 -4.40 -7.32
N SER A 18 -27.62 -5.23 -6.32
CA SER A 18 -27.32 -6.66 -6.37
C SER A 18 -28.37 -7.39 -7.21
N CYS A 19 -27.94 -8.00 -8.31
CA CYS A 19 -28.83 -8.68 -9.25
C CYS A 19 -28.95 -10.18 -8.95
N GLY A 20 -30.11 -10.78 -9.25
CA GLY A 20 -30.28 -12.23 -9.15
C GLY A 20 -29.46 -12.99 -10.20
N GLY A 21 -28.92 -14.16 -9.86
CA GLY A 21 -28.02 -14.91 -10.76
C GLY A 21 -28.62 -15.40 -12.09
N GLY A 22 -29.95 -15.39 -12.25
CA GLY A 22 -30.60 -15.70 -13.53
C GLY A 22 -30.78 -14.52 -14.47
N ILE A 23 -30.40 -13.30 -14.05
CA ILE A 23 -30.76 -12.06 -14.76
C ILE A 23 -30.26 -12.02 -16.20
N VAL A 24 -29.13 -12.66 -16.48
CA VAL A 24 -28.46 -12.70 -17.79
C VAL A 24 -29.12 -13.65 -18.79
N GLU A 25 -29.99 -14.56 -18.35
CA GLU A 25 -30.65 -15.49 -19.27
C GLU A 25 -31.63 -14.79 -20.23
N THR A 26 -32.21 -13.66 -19.79
CA THR A 26 -33.14 -12.91 -20.62
C THR A 26 -32.41 -11.92 -21.52
N ALA A 27 -32.59 -12.03 -22.84
CA ALA A 27 -31.95 -11.16 -23.82
C ALA A 27 -32.20 -9.66 -23.56
N SER A 28 -33.43 -9.27 -23.17
CA SER A 28 -33.75 -7.88 -22.85
C SER A 28 -33.06 -7.35 -21.59
N SER A 29 -32.69 -8.22 -20.64
CA SER A 29 -31.83 -7.82 -19.52
C SER A 29 -30.39 -7.58 -19.99
N ARG A 30 -29.87 -8.43 -20.89
CA ARG A 30 -28.52 -8.27 -21.45
C ARG A 30 -28.37 -6.94 -22.21
N GLU A 31 -29.35 -6.61 -23.06
CA GLU A 31 -29.36 -5.33 -23.77
C GLU A 31 -29.49 -4.13 -22.82
N ALA A 32 -30.19 -4.26 -21.70
CA ALA A 32 -30.26 -3.21 -20.69
C ALA A 32 -28.89 -2.96 -20.03
N PHE A 33 -28.12 -4.01 -19.71
CA PHE A 33 -26.76 -3.86 -19.18
C PHE A 33 -25.81 -3.21 -20.20
N LYS A 34 -25.81 -3.68 -21.45
CA LYS A 34 -24.99 -3.07 -22.52
C LYS A 34 -25.29 -1.59 -22.71
N LYS A 35 -26.57 -1.23 -22.71
CA LYS A 35 -27.01 0.18 -22.79
C LYS A 35 -26.54 1.00 -21.58
N TYR A 36 -26.57 0.42 -20.38
CA TYR A 36 -26.09 1.10 -19.18
C TYR A 36 -24.57 1.33 -19.24
N ILE A 37 -23.80 0.32 -19.67
CA ILE A 37 -22.35 0.41 -19.86
C ILE A 37 -22.00 1.48 -20.90
N SER A 38 -22.70 1.53 -22.03
CA SER A 38 -22.44 2.54 -23.08
C SER A 38 -22.74 3.98 -22.64
N GLN A 39 -23.44 4.16 -21.52
CA GLN A 39 -23.70 5.44 -20.86
C GLN A 39 -22.70 5.74 -19.73
N GLY A 40 -21.65 4.94 -19.56
CA GLY A 40 -20.64 5.08 -18.51
C GLY A 40 -20.98 4.33 -17.22
N GLY A 41 -22.02 3.49 -17.24
CA GLY A 41 -22.43 2.67 -16.10
C GLY A 41 -21.41 1.57 -15.77
N ILE A 42 -21.29 1.23 -14.49
CA ILE A 42 -20.46 0.13 -13.99
C ILE A 42 -21.35 -1.10 -13.80
N VAL A 43 -20.99 -2.20 -14.46
CA VAL A 43 -21.59 -3.52 -14.23
C VAL A 43 -20.48 -4.48 -13.87
N LEU A 44 -20.52 -4.94 -12.62
CA LEU A 44 -19.48 -5.77 -12.01
C LEU A 44 -19.92 -7.23 -11.95
N HIS A 45 -19.09 -8.12 -12.48
CA HIS A 45 -19.21 -9.57 -12.29
C HIS A 45 -18.28 -10.03 -11.14
N LEU A 46 -18.84 -10.67 -10.12
CA LEU A 46 -18.07 -11.27 -9.02
C LEU A 46 -17.85 -12.75 -9.33
N VAL A 47 -16.59 -13.15 -9.48
CA VAL A 47 -16.21 -14.52 -9.88
C VAL A 47 -15.54 -15.24 -8.72
N ARG A 48 -16.04 -16.44 -8.42
CA ARG A 48 -15.43 -17.38 -7.46
C ARG A 48 -15.27 -18.74 -8.13
N ASN A 49 -14.41 -19.59 -7.57
CA ASN A 49 -14.18 -20.92 -8.12
C ASN A 49 -15.50 -21.73 -8.11
N ILE A 50 -15.90 -22.28 -9.26
CA ILE A 50 -17.16 -23.01 -9.39
C ILE A 50 -17.22 -24.23 -8.46
N ASN A 51 -16.09 -24.88 -8.18
CA ASN A 51 -16.05 -26.02 -7.25
C ASN A 51 -16.36 -25.58 -5.81
N GLU A 52 -15.97 -24.36 -5.42
CA GLU A 52 -16.31 -23.79 -4.10
C GLU A 52 -17.79 -23.42 -4.04
N ILE A 53 -18.33 -22.83 -5.11
CA ILE A 53 -19.75 -22.50 -5.22
C ILE A 53 -20.59 -23.79 -5.13
N GLU A 54 -20.21 -24.85 -5.84
CA GLU A 54 -20.87 -26.16 -5.75
C GLU A 54 -20.81 -26.73 -4.33
N ALA A 55 -19.62 -26.74 -3.70
CA ALA A 55 -19.46 -27.25 -2.35
C ALA A 55 -20.28 -26.48 -1.31
N TYR A 56 -20.40 -25.15 -1.45
CA TYR A 56 -21.22 -24.32 -0.58
C TYR A 56 -22.72 -24.56 -0.79
N LEU A 57 -23.18 -24.53 -2.05
CA LEU A 57 -24.61 -24.68 -2.37
C LEU A 57 -25.13 -26.09 -2.11
N ASN A 58 -24.29 -27.13 -2.23
CA ASN A 58 -24.66 -28.51 -1.88
C ASN A 58 -24.87 -28.72 -0.37
N LYS A 59 -24.44 -27.78 0.48
CA LYS A 59 -24.75 -27.79 1.93
C LYS A 59 -26.15 -27.26 2.24
N ASP A 60 -26.77 -26.51 1.33
CA ASP A 60 -28.10 -25.91 1.51
C ASP A 60 -29.21 -26.88 1.07
N THR A 61 -29.84 -27.54 2.05
CA THR A 61 -30.92 -28.52 1.82
C THR A 61 -32.27 -27.88 1.46
N THR A 62 -32.38 -26.54 1.47
CA THR A 62 -33.64 -25.83 1.22
C THR A 62 -33.86 -25.47 -0.25
N ARG A 63 -32.86 -25.73 -1.11
CA ARG A 63 -32.89 -25.34 -2.51
C ARG A 63 -33.55 -26.43 -3.39
N PRO A 64 -34.64 -26.14 -4.11
CA PRO A 64 -35.22 -27.10 -5.05
C PRO A 64 -34.24 -27.38 -6.20
N MET A 65 -33.82 -28.63 -6.38
CA MET A 65 -33.00 -29.04 -7.53
C MET A 65 -33.88 -29.10 -8.78
N TYR A 66 -33.88 -28.03 -9.56
CA TYR A 66 -34.51 -28.01 -10.88
C TYR A 66 -33.62 -28.74 -11.90
N GLY A 67 -33.67 -30.08 -11.95
CA GLY A 67 -33.33 -30.97 -13.08
C GLY A 67 -31.98 -30.89 -13.84
N GLU A 68 -31.23 -29.79 -13.75
CA GLU A 68 -29.98 -29.48 -14.47
C GLU A 68 -28.85 -29.26 -13.45
N SER A 69 -27.62 -29.65 -13.79
CA SER A 69 -26.48 -29.49 -12.89
C SER A 69 -26.03 -28.02 -12.81
N MET A 70 -25.48 -27.60 -11.66
CA MET A 70 -24.98 -26.23 -11.47
C MET A 70 -23.85 -25.88 -12.46
N ARG A 71 -23.02 -26.86 -12.82
CA ARG A 71 -21.98 -26.73 -13.85
C ARG A 71 -22.57 -26.39 -15.21
N ASP A 72 -23.67 -27.01 -15.60
CA ASP A 72 -24.30 -26.76 -16.90
C ASP A 72 -24.91 -25.35 -16.94
N VAL A 73 -25.59 -24.95 -15.85
CA VAL A 73 -26.10 -23.59 -15.68
C VAL A 73 -24.99 -22.55 -15.73
N TRP A 74 -23.86 -22.79 -15.03
CA TRP A 74 -22.71 -21.89 -15.05
C TRP A 74 -22.08 -21.81 -16.43
N SER A 75 -21.78 -22.96 -17.05
CA SER A 75 -21.15 -23.04 -18.38
C SER A 75 -21.98 -22.30 -19.44
N ARG A 76 -23.31 -22.36 -19.33
CA ARG A 76 -24.23 -21.61 -20.21
C ARG A 76 -24.23 -20.10 -19.93
N ARG A 77 -24.21 -19.69 -18.66
CA ARG A 77 -24.33 -18.27 -18.25
C ARG A 77 -23.01 -17.50 -18.28
N GLU A 78 -21.86 -18.16 -18.18
CA GLU A 78 -20.55 -17.52 -18.09
C GLU A 78 -20.30 -16.51 -19.22
N ALA A 79 -20.52 -16.93 -20.47
CA ALA A 79 -20.37 -16.06 -21.63
C ALA A 79 -21.32 -14.84 -21.56
N TRP A 80 -22.55 -15.03 -21.06
CA TRP A 80 -23.52 -13.95 -20.92
C TRP A 80 -23.19 -12.98 -19.78
N TYR A 81 -22.60 -13.46 -18.68
CA TYR A 81 -22.10 -12.57 -17.63
C TYR A 81 -21.01 -11.66 -18.19
N ARG A 82 -20.04 -12.23 -18.91
CA ARG A 82 -18.95 -11.47 -19.55
C ARG A 82 -19.47 -10.49 -20.59
N GLU A 83 -20.45 -10.90 -21.40
CA GLU A 83 -21.13 -10.01 -22.36
C GLU A 83 -21.84 -8.82 -21.68
N CYS A 84 -22.24 -8.96 -20.42
CA CYS A 84 -23.04 -7.96 -19.70
C CYS A 84 -22.24 -7.12 -18.70
N CYS A 85 -20.95 -7.38 -18.48
CA CYS A 85 -20.11 -6.64 -17.55
C CYS A 85 -19.03 -5.83 -18.27
N ASN A 86 -18.59 -4.74 -17.66
CA ASN A 86 -17.37 -4.03 -18.04
C ASN A 86 -16.26 -4.17 -16.99
N TYR A 87 -16.57 -4.81 -15.85
CA TYR A 87 -15.61 -5.11 -14.81
C TYR A 87 -15.85 -6.50 -14.22
N GLU A 88 -14.76 -7.18 -13.89
CA GLU A 88 -14.76 -8.52 -13.32
C GLU A 88 -13.83 -8.56 -12.10
N PHE A 89 -14.35 -8.98 -10.96
CA PHE A 89 -13.57 -9.18 -9.74
C PHE A 89 -13.48 -10.67 -9.43
N VAL A 90 -12.26 -11.21 -9.58
CA VAL A 90 -11.97 -12.62 -9.32
C VAL A 90 -11.44 -12.80 -7.91
N VAL A 91 -12.02 -13.73 -7.17
CA VAL A 91 -11.49 -14.20 -5.88
C VAL A 91 -10.65 -15.45 -6.13
N ALA A 92 -9.32 -15.33 -6.05
CA ALA A 92 -8.37 -16.44 -6.20
C ALA A 92 -7.72 -16.82 -4.85
N GLY A 93 -7.46 -18.11 -4.61
CA GLY A 93 -6.84 -18.63 -3.38
C GLY A 93 -7.11 -20.12 -3.12
N GLN A 94 -6.50 -20.68 -2.06
CA GLN A 94 -6.83 -22.02 -1.55
C GLN A 94 -8.30 -22.09 -1.14
N GLN A 95 -8.91 -23.29 -1.21
CA GLN A 95 -10.32 -23.57 -0.92
C GLN A 95 -10.81 -22.80 0.32
N LEU A 96 -11.49 -21.67 0.11
CA LEU A 96 -12.20 -20.99 1.18
C LEU A 96 -13.36 -21.90 1.59
N LYS A 97 -13.35 -22.40 2.82
CA LYS A 97 -14.33 -23.39 3.30
C LYS A 97 -15.67 -22.74 3.68
N GLY A 98 -15.71 -21.42 3.80
CA GLY A 98 -16.92 -20.64 4.03
C GLY A 98 -16.62 -19.21 4.50
N ILE A 99 -17.60 -18.57 5.16
CA ILE A 99 -17.46 -17.27 5.88
C ILE A 99 -17.13 -17.55 7.37
N GLU A 100 -16.65 -18.75 7.69
CA GLU A 100 -16.38 -19.19 9.06
C GLU A 100 -15.06 -18.60 9.59
N ALA A 101 -14.89 -18.61 10.93
CA ALA A 101 -13.77 -17.98 11.62
C ALA A 101 -12.38 -18.48 11.19
N GLU A 102 -12.29 -19.69 10.62
CA GLU A 102 -11.04 -20.30 10.14
C GLU A 102 -10.43 -19.53 8.96
N ASP A 103 -11.26 -18.87 8.13
CA ASP A 103 -10.83 -18.15 6.92
C ASP A 103 -10.82 -16.62 7.11
N ALA A 104 -11.00 -16.11 8.33
CA ALA A 104 -11.20 -14.68 8.58
C ALA A 104 -10.05 -13.78 8.05
N LYS A 105 -8.80 -14.24 8.16
CA LYS A 105 -7.63 -13.53 7.63
C LYS A 105 -7.65 -13.43 6.10
N GLU A 106 -8.07 -14.50 5.44
CA GLU A 106 -8.15 -14.56 3.98
C GLU A 106 -9.26 -13.65 3.47
N TRP A 107 -10.41 -13.63 4.14
CA TRP A 107 -11.49 -12.71 3.83
C TRP A 107 -11.13 -11.25 4.03
N ALA A 108 -10.40 -10.91 5.10
CA ALA A 108 -9.90 -9.55 5.29
C ALA A 108 -8.98 -9.10 4.13
N LEU A 109 -8.15 -10.01 3.60
CA LEU A 109 -7.35 -9.74 2.41
C LEU A 109 -8.20 -9.57 1.16
N VAL A 110 -9.25 -10.38 0.99
CA VAL A 110 -10.21 -10.25 -0.14
C VAL A 110 -10.98 -8.94 -0.06
N GLU A 111 -11.41 -8.51 1.12
CA GLU A 111 -12.09 -7.22 1.33
C GLU A 111 -11.17 -6.04 1.01
N SER A 112 -9.93 -6.05 1.52
CA SER A 112 -8.92 -5.04 1.18
C SER A 112 -8.62 -5.00 -0.33
N ASN A 113 -8.51 -6.17 -0.95
CA ASN A 113 -8.34 -6.32 -2.39
C ASN A 113 -9.51 -5.74 -3.18
N PHE A 114 -10.74 -5.99 -2.71
CA PHE A 114 -11.96 -5.49 -3.32
C PHE A 114 -12.09 -3.98 -3.17
N GLU A 115 -11.78 -3.44 -1.99
CA GLU A 115 -11.75 -2.00 -1.76
C GLU A 115 -10.75 -1.31 -2.72
N ARG A 116 -9.55 -1.87 -2.86
CA ARG A 116 -8.56 -1.35 -3.81
C ARG A 116 -9.08 -1.39 -5.24
N PHE A 117 -9.67 -2.49 -5.67
CA PHE A 117 -10.29 -2.60 -6.99
C PHE A 117 -11.42 -1.57 -7.19
N LEU A 118 -12.31 -1.40 -6.21
CA LEU A 118 -13.38 -0.41 -6.25
C LEU A 118 -12.82 1.02 -6.38
N ARG A 119 -11.74 1.35 -5.68
CA ARG A 119 -11.09 2.67 -5.82
C ARG A 119 -10.61 2.92 -7.25
N VAL A 120 -10.07 1.90 -7.93
CA VAL A 120 -9.65 2.01 -9.34
C VAL A 120 -10.87 2.24 -10.23
N ILE A 121 -11.91 1.40 -10.15
CA ILE A 121 -13.03 1.49 -11.11
C ILE A 121 -14.00 2.65 -10.84
N THR A 122 -14.01 3.24 -9.64
CA THR A 122 -14.93 4.33 -9.26
C THR A 122 -14.28 5.71 -9.09
N GLN A 123 -12.95 5.82 -9.13
CA GLN A 123 -12.20 7.04 -8.77
C GLN A 123 -12.52 7.61 -7.37
N SER A 124 -13.12 6.84 -6.45
CA SER A 124 -13.53 7.34 -5.15
C SER A 124 -12.35 7.46 -4.16
N GLY A 125 -12.01 8.69 -3.75
CA GLY A 125 -11.12 9.01 -2.63
C GLY A 125 -10.12 10.13 -2.89
N SER A 126 -9.75 10.90 -1.86
CA SER A 126 -8.72 11.95 -1.89
C SER A 126 -7.30 11.45 -2.23
N ARG A 127 -7.10 10.12 -2.30
CA ARG A 127 -5.88 9.46 -2.80
C ARG A 127 -5.98 9.02 -4.27
N GLY A 128 -7.16 9.04 -4.87
CA GLY A 128 -7.40 8.68 -6.28
C GLY A 128 -6.82 9.68 -7.30
N GLN A 129 -6.31 10.82 -6.84
CA GLN A 129 -5.63 11.84 -7.65
C GLN A 129 -4.16 12.08 -7.24
N LYS A 130 -3.46 11.05 -6.75
CA LYS A 130 -1.98 11.05 -6.72
C LYS A 130 -1.38 9.92 -7.56
N HIS A 131 -2.07 9.46 -8.60
CA HIS A 131 -1.46 8.58 -9.58
C HIS A 131 -0.55 9.40 -10.50
N ALA A 132 0.76 9.18 -10.33
CA ALA A 132 1.86 9.98 -10.86
C ALA A 132 1.84 11.44 -10.37
N SER A 133 2.66 11.74 -9.35
CA SER A 133 3.19 13.10 -9.22
C SER A 133 3.82 13.46 -10.57
N ARG A 134 3.17 14.33 -11.36
CA ARG A 134 3.74 14.88 -12.59
C ARG A 134 5.05 15.63 -12.28
N ALA A 135 5.14 16.22 -11.09
CA ALA A 135 6.38 16.73 -10.54
C ALA A 135 7.27 15.58 -10.07
N GLN A 136 8.23 15.18 -10.91
CA GLN A 136 9.29 14.26 -10.51
C GLN A 136 10.59 15.01 -10.39
N THR A 137 11.30 14.73 -9.30
CA THR A 137 12.62 15.29 -9.06
C THR A 137 13.65 14.18 -9.17
N THR A 138 14.85 14.53 -9.61
CA THR A 138 16.03 13.66 -9.57
C THR A 138 16.28 13.08 -8.16
N ALA A 139 15.86 13.78 -7.10
CA ALA A 139 15.99 13.31 -5.74
C ALA A 139 15.00 12.18 -5.34
N LYS A 140 13.90 11.99 -6.10
CA LYS A 140 12.87 10.98 -5.82
C LYS A 140 12.52 10.17 -7.07
N PRO A 141 13.46 9.35 -7.61
CA PRO A 141 13.17 8.51 -8.76
C PRO A 141 12.11 7.46 -8.43
N THR A 142 11.38 6.94 -9.40
CA THR A 142 10.41 5.86 -9.18
C THR A 142 10.78 4.60 -9.96
N PHE A 143 10.33 3.45 -9.49
CA PHE A 143 10.70 2.14 -10.00
C PHE A 143 9.48 1.22 -10.13
N PHE A 144 9.56 0.26 -11.06
CA PHE A 144 8.65 -0.87 -11.05
C PHE A 144 9.37 -2.19 -11.20
N LEU A 145 8.93 -3.21 -10.45
CA LEU A 145 9.49 -4.55 -10.52
C LEU A 145 8.82 -5.34 -11.64
N SER A 146 9.59 -5.79 -12.63
CA SER A 146 9.10 -6.72 -13.66
C SER A 146 9.09 -8.15 -13.15
N LEU A 147 7.90 -8.72 -12.88
CA LEU A 147 7.77 -10.13 -12.53
C LEU A 147 7.99 -11.01 -13.75
N THR A 148 8.88 -11.99 -13.64
CA THR A 148 9.27 -12.93 -14.70
C THR A 148 8.90 -14.37 -14.38
N PHE A 149 8.03 -14.57 -13.40
CA PHE A 149 7.57 -15.89 -13.02
C PHE A 149 6.56 -16.43 -14.03
N PRO A 150 6.64 -17.72 -14.40
CA PRO A 150 5.61 -18.37 -15.23
C PRO A 150 4.28 -18.57 -14.49
N ASP A 151 4.30 -18.50 -13.16
CA ASP A 151 3.16 -18.48 -12.24
C ASP A 151 3.64 -17.71 -10.99
N ILE A 152 2.89 -16.71 -10.51
CA ILE A 152 3.32 -15.85 -9.41
C ILE A 152 3.15 -16.48 -8.03
N SER A 153 2.43 -17.60 -7.90
CA SER A 153 2.12 -18.24 -6.63
C SER A 153 3.37 -18.52 -5.78
N PRO A 154 4.50 -19.02 -6.34
CA PRO A 154 5.74 -19.21 -5.59
C PRO A 154 6.40 -17.89 -5.12
N ALA A 155 6.07 -16.76 -5.74
CA ALA A 155 6.60 -15.45 -5.38
C ALA A 155 5.84 -14.79 -4.21
N LEU A 156 4.60 -15.20 -3.94
CA LEU A 156 3.72 -14.56 -2.94
C LEU A 156 4.36 -14.46 -1.54
N PRO A 157 5.00 -15.52 -0.99
CA PRO A 157 5.63 -15.44 0.33
C PRO A 157 6.81 -14.45 0.38
N HIS A 158 7.39 -14.12 -0.77
CA HIS A 158 8.57 -13.27 -0.90
C HIS A 158 8.25 -11.89 -1.50
N LEU A 159 6.97 -11.60 -1.75
CA LEU A 159 6.59 -10.42 -2.53
C LEU A 159 6.97 -9.11 -1.84
N ALA A 160 6.88 -9.03 -0.50
CA ALA A 160 7.32 -7.87 0.27
C ALA A 160 8.81 -7.56 0.06
N LYS A 161 9.64 -8.60 -0.02
CA LYS A 161 11.08 -8.49 -0.26
C LYS A 161 11.41 -8.19 -1.72
N LEU A 162 10.76 -8.89 -2.65
CA LEU A 162 10.91 -8.70 -4.09
C LEU A 162 10.62 -7.25 -4.50
N THR A 163 9.62 -6.65 -3.88
CA THR A 163 9.10 -5.32 -4.24
C THR A 163 9.72 -4.19 -3.42
N LEU A 164 10.72 -4.51 -2.59
CA LEU A 164 11.43 -3.51 -1.82
C LEU A 164 12.06 -2.46 -2.74
N GLY A 165 11.78 -1.18 -2.47
CA GLY A 165 12.25 -0.07 -3.30
C GLY A 165 11.44 0.17 -4.58
N SER A 166 10.44 -0.65 -4.90
CA SER A 166 9.56 -0.46 -6.06
C SER A 166 8.28 0.27 -5.71
N ASP A 167 7.77 1.06 -6.66
CA ASP A 167 6.53 1.85 -6.54
C ASP A 167 5.35 1.17 -7.27
N VAL A 168 5.64 0.33 -8.25
CA VAL A 168 4.67 -0.41 -9.08
C VAL A 168 5.18 -1.84 -9.29
N ILE A 169 4.29 -2.80 -9.53
CA ILE A 169 4.66 -4.18 -9.92
C ILE A 169 4.12 -4.45 -11.32
N GLU A 170 4.99 -4.86 -12.22
CA GLU A 170 4.61 -5.27 -13.57
C GLU A 170 4.33 -6.77 -13.62
N LEU A 171 3.13 -7.14 -14.06
CA LEU A 171 2.76 -8.49 -14.44
C LEU A 171 3.03 -8.67 -15.94
N ARG A 172 4.05 -9.45 -16.28
CA ARG A 172 4.37 -9.83 -17.67
C ARG A 172 3.53 -11.03 -18.09
N VAL A 173 2.38 -10.75 -18.67
CA VAL A 173 1.39 -11.76 -19.06
C VAL A 173 1.94 -12.68 -20.14
N ASP A 174 2.76 -12.14 -21.04
CA ASP A 174 3.41 -12.93 -22.08
C ASP A 174 4.38 -13.99 -21.53
N LEU A 175 4.86 -13.83 -20.29
CA LEU A 175 5.76 -14.78 -19.64
C LEU A 175 5.03 -15.85 -18.81
N LEU A 176 3.71 -15.71 -18.62
CA LEU A 176 2.92 -16.70 -17.88
C LEU A 176 2.78 -17.98 -18.69
N LYS A 177 2.85 -19.12 -18.00
CA LYS A 177 2.68 -20.42 -18.62
C LYS A 177 1.19 -20.70 -18.82
N SER A 178 0.83 -21.36 -19.93
CA SER A 178 -0.51 -21.90 -20.11
C SER A 178 -0.85 -22.88 -18.96
N PRO A 179 -2.05 -22.75 -18.35
CA PRO A 179 -2.47 -23.63 -17.27
C PRO A 179 -2.73 -25.07 -17.75
N SER A 180 -3.13 -25.96 -16.84
CA SER A 180 -3.64 -27.29 -17.21
C SER A 180 -4.88 -27.18 -18.12
N ALA A 181 -5.20 -28.25 -18.86
CA ALA A 181 -6.27 -28.26 -19.86
C ALA A 181 -7.69 -27.90 -19.36
N SER A 182 -7.91 -27.87 -18.04
CA SER A 182 -9.19 -27.56 -17.40
C SER A 182 -9.42 -26.07 -17.11
N VAL A 183 -8.45 -25.19 -17.34
CA VAL A 183 -8.55 -23.75 -17.05
C VAL A 183 -8.16 -22.97 -18.32
N SER A 184 -8.95 -21.96 -18.70
CA SER A 184 -8.59 -21.12 -19.83
C SER A 184 -7.38 -20.24 -19.49
N PHE A 185 -6.61 -19.80 -20.50
CA PHE A 185 -5.49 -18.89 -20.25
C PHE A 185 -5.96 -17.58 -19.62
N ARG A 186 -7.08 -17.00 -20.10
CA ARG A 186 -7.70 -15.80 -19.52
C ARG A 186 -7.97 -15.97 -18.03
N ASP A 187 -8.61 -17.07 -17.62
CA ASP A 187 -8.96 -17.29 -16.21
C ASP A 187 -7.71 -17.50 -15.35
N HIS A 188 -6.68 -18.14 -15.89
CA HIS A 188 -5.39 -18.23 -15.22
C HIS A 188 -4.79 -16.84 -14.98
N VAL A 189 -4.75 -15.97 -16.00
CA VAL A 189 -4.25 -14.60 -15.85
C VAL A 189 -5.08 -13.80 -14.85
N ALA A 190 -6.42 -13.95 -14.87
CA ALA A 190 -7.31 -13.32 -13.90
C ALA A 190 -6.97 -13.71 -12.45
N GLN A 191 -6.66 -14.99 -12.22
CA GLN A 191 -6.19 -15.49 -10.93
C GLN A 191 -4.84 -14.86 -10.55
N GLN A 192 -3.90 -14.71 -11.49
CA GLN A 192 -2.62 -14.04 -11.21
C GLN A 192 -2.82 -12.59 -10.79
N VAL A 193 -3.68 -11.82 -11.49
CA VAL A 193 -4.00 -10.43 -11.12
C VAL A 193 -4.62 -10.36 -9.72
N SER A 194 -5.59 -11.24 -9.44
CA SER A 194 -6.24 -11.34 -8.13
C SER A 194 -5.23 -11.63 -7.02
N LEU A 195 -4.40 -12.67 -7.19
CA LEU A 195 -3.36 -13.06 -6.23
C LEU A 195 -2.34 -11.92 -6.01
N LEU A 196 -1.91 -11.25 -7.07
CA LEU A 196 -0.94 -10.16 -6.98
C LEU A 196 -1.49 -8.98 -6.19
N ARG A 197 -2.71 -8.54 -6.53
CA ARG A 197 -3.39 -7.43 -5.85
C ARG A 197 -3.71 -7.78 -4.39
N ARG A 198 -3.89 -9.07 -4.06
CA ARG A 198 -4.22 -9.53 -2.70
C ARG A 198 -3.00 -9.53 -1.77
N HIS A 199 -1.81 -9.78 -2.31
CA HIS A 199 -0.57 -9.90 -1.55
C HIS A 199 0.34 -8.67 -1.65
N SER A 200 -0.06 -7.65 -2.41
CA SER A 200 0.65 -6.38 -2.50
C SER A 200 -0.32 -5.21 -2.55
N GLU A 201 0.08 -4.08 -1.96
CA GLU A 201 -0.66 -2.81 -2.07
C GLU A 201 -0.11 -1.94 -3.21
N LEU A 202 0.97 -2.36 -3.86
CA LEU A 202 1.54 -1.61 -4.99
C LEU A 202 0.62 -1.71 -6.22
N PRO A 203 0.44 -0.62 -6.99
CA PRO A 203 -0.23 -0.62 -8.28
C PRO A 203 0.31 -1.71 -9.22
N ILE A 204 -0.59 -2.27 -10.04
CA ILE A 204 -0.25 -3.27 -11.06
C ILE A 204 -0.08 -2.57 -12.40
N LEU A 205 1.07 -2.81 -13.05
CA LEU A 205 1.30 -2.56 -14.47
C LEU A 205 1.07 -3.86 -15.24
N TYR A 206 0.00 -3.92 -16.02
CA TYR A 206 -0.35 -5.08 -16.83
C TYR A 206 0.29 -4.95 -18.22
N THR A 207 1.14 -5.91 -18.59
CA THR A 207 1.92 -5.86 -19.83
C THR A 207 1.80 -7.16 -20.60
N VAL A 208 1.40 -7.08 -21.88
CA VAL A 208 1.51 -8.15 -22.87
C VAL A 208 2.55 -7.73 -23.91
N ARG A 209 3.77 -8.28 -23.83
CA ARG A 209 4.89 -7.86 -24.69
C ARG A 209 5.05 -8.80 -25.90
N SER A 210 5.11 -8.23 -27.10
CA SER A 210 5.33 -8.98 -28.34
C SER A 210 6.78 -9.47 -28.49
N ILE A 211 7.00 -10.53 -29.28
CA ILE A 211 8.34 -11.09 -29.55
C ILE A 211 9.26 -10.04 -30.18
N SER A 212 8.78 -9.26 -31.15
CA SER A 212 9.60 -8.22 -31.81
C SER A 212 10.04 -7.11 -30.87
N GLN A 213 9.30 -6.90 -29.76
CA GLN A 213 9.62 -5.94 -28.70
C GLN A 213 10.25 -6.58 -27.45
N GLY A 214 10.71 -7.84 -27.54
CA GLY A 214 11.47 -8.50 -26.47
C GLY A 214 10.64 -9.26 -25.45
N GLY A 215 9.40 -9.62 -25.79
CA GLY A 215 8.54 -10.51 -25.01
C GLY A 215 8.41 -11.89 -25.63
N GLN A 216 7.32 -12.57 -25.30
CA GLN A 216 7.01 -13.92 -25.78
C GLN A 216 5.66 -13.99 -26.52
N TRP A 217 4.89 -12.90 -26.57
CA TRP A 217 3.61 -12.92 -27.28
C TRP A 217 3.81 -12.91 -28.81
N PRO A 218 3.19 -13.81 -29.59
CA PRO A 218 3.39 -13.86 -31.03
C PRO A 218 2.97 -12.55 -31.73
N ASP A 219 3.87 -11.93 -32.51
CA ASP A 219 3.58 -10.66 -33.20
C ASP A 219 2.36 -10.73 -34.15
N LYS A 220 2.09 -11.93 -34.67
CA LYS A 220 0.97 -12.18 -35.59
C LYS A 220 -0.38 -12.31 -34.88
N ASP A 221 -0.40 -12.58 -33.57
CA ASP A 221 -1.63 -12.74 -32.79
C ASP A 221 -2.05 -11.41 -32.15
N VAL A 222 -2.38 -10.46 -33.03
CA VAL A 222 -2.82 -9.11 -32.63
C VAL A 222 -4.17 -9.16 -31.90
N GLU A 223 -5.10 -10.00 -32.36
CA GLU A 223 -6.43 -10.11 -31.74
C GLU A 223 -6.35 -10.71 -30.33
N GLY A 224 -5.54 -11.76 -30.14
CA GLY A 224 -5.30 -12.34 -28.82
C GLY A 224 -4.66 -11.36 -27.85
N MET A 225 -3.67 -10.56 -28.31
CA MET A 225 -3.07 -9.50 -27.51
C MET A 225 -4.11 -8.45 -27.10
N VAL A 226 -4.90 -7.94 -28.06
CA VAL A 226 -5.93 -6.92 -27.79
C VAL A 226 -7.00 -7.46 -26.83
N SER A 227 -7.39 -8.72 -26.96
CA SER A 227 -8.32 -9.38 -26.03
C SER A 227 -7.77 -9.37 -24.61
N LEU A 228 -6.52 -9.80 -24.40
CA LEU A 228 -5.89 -9.82 -23.08
C LEU A 228 -5.71 -8.42 -22.49
N LEU A 229 -5.38 -7.42 -23.32
CA LEU A 229 -5.27 -6.03 -22.87
C LEU A 229 -6.63 -5.50 -22.37
N LYS A 230 -7.73 -5.85 -23.06
CA LYS A 230 -9.10 -5.52 -22.61
C LYS A 230 -9.48 -6.27 -21.34
N ASP A 231 -9.12 -7.55 -21.21
CA ASP A 231 -9.31 -8.31 -19.97
C ASP A 231 -8.60 -7.63 -18.78
N GLY A 232 -7.40 -7.08 -18.99
CA GLY A 232 -6.69 -6.28 -17.98
C GLY A 232 -7.49 -5.06 -17.49
N LEU A 233 -8.19 -4.37 -18.40
CA LEU A 233 -9.08 -3.25 -18.05
C LEU A 233 -10.29 -3.72 -17.23
N GLU A 234 -10.91 -4.83 -17.63
CA GLU A 234 -12.04 -5.43 -16.91
C GLU A 234 -11.65 -5.82 -15.47
N TRP A 235 -10.42 -6.29 -15.26
CA TRP A 235 -9.93 -6.61 -13.93
C TRP A 235 -9.49 -5.38 -13.12
N GLY A 236 -9.59 -4.17 -13.66
CA GLY A 236 -9.31 -2.93 -12.93
C GLY A 236 -7.85 -2.79 -12.50
N VAL A 237 -6.91 -3.01 -13.43
CA VAL A 237 -5.48 -2.73 -13.18
C VAL A 237 -5.20 -1.23 -13.21
N GLU A 238 -4.24 -0.76 -12.41
CA GLU A 238 -3.93 0.67 -12.32
C GLU A 238 -3.21 1.19 -13.57
N TYR A 239 -2.32 0.39 -14.17
CA TYR A 239 -1.62 0.73 -15.39
C TYR A 239 -1.74 -0.39 -16.44
N LEU A 240 -1.88 0.00 -17.70
CA LEU A 240 -1.88 -0.90 -18.86
C LEU A 240 -0.80 -0.48 -19.85
N ASP A 241 0.12 -1.38 -20.19
CA ASP A 241 1.14 -1.15 -21.22
C ASP A 241 0.58 -1.51 -22.61
N VAL A 242 0.50 -0.51 -23.48
CA VAL A 242 -0.05 -0.64 -24.85
C VAL A 242 1.06 -0.32 -25.85
N GLU A 243 1.41 -1.31 -26.68
CA GLU A 243 2.39 -1.14 -27.74
C GLU A 243 1.88 -0.20 -28.84
N ILE A 244 2.61 0.88 -29.13
CA ILE A 244 2.23 1.85 -30.17
C ILE A 244 2.36 1.27 -31.59
N GLY A 245 2.98 0.09 -31.71
CA GLY A 245 3.06 -0.67 -32.97
C GLY A 245 1.76 -1.40 -33.34
N LEU A 246 0.78 -1.47 -32.43
CA LEU A 246 -0.54 -2.02 -32.74
C LEU A 246 -1.28 -1.14 -33.77
N PRO A 247 -2.18 -1.71 -34.58
CA PRO A 247 -3.02 -0.92 -35.47
C PRO A 247 -3.81 0.14 -34.69
N ARG A 248 -3.86 1.37 -35.21
CA ARG A 248 -4.51 2.51 -34.53
C ARG A 248 -5.96 2.21 -34.11
N THR A 249 -6.72 1.54 -34.96
CA THR A 249 -8.10 1.13 -34.67
C THR A 249 -8.20 0.25 -33.42
N LYS A 250 -7.24 -0.66 -33.22
CA LYS A 250 -7.18 -1.53 -32.04
C LYS A 250 -6.79 -0.78 -30.78
N ILE A 251 -5.89 0.19 -30.90
CA ILE A 251 -5.55 1.08 -29.78
C ILE A 251 -6.78 1.89 -29.37
N ASP A 252 -7.47 2.51 -30.32
CA ASP A 252 -8.69 3.29 -30.06
C ASP A 252 -9.78 2.43 -29.39
N ASP A 253 -9.93 1.17 -29.79
CA ASP A 253 -10.84 0.20 -29.16
C ASP A 253 -10.49 -0.09 -27.68
N ILE A 254 -9.20 -0.15 -27.34
CA ILE A 254 -8.72 -0.32 -25.96
C ILE A 254 -8.98 0.96 -25.15
N LEU A 255 -8.63 2.12 -25.72
CA LEU A 255 -8.79 3.42 -25.06
C LEU A 255 -10.27 3.74 -24.78
N ALA A 256 -11.19 3.34 -25.65
CA ALA A 256 -12.62 3.49 -25.43
C ALA A 256 -13.14 2.75 -24.18
N GLN A 257 -12.40 1.74 -23.70
CA GLN A 257 -12.76 0.91 -22.56
C GLN A 257 -11.87 1.17 -21.33
N LYS A 258 -10.90 2.08 -21.41
CA LYS A 258 -9.86 2.22 -20.38
C LYS A 258 -10.39 2.57 -18.98
N GLY A 259 -11.56 3.21 -18.91
CA GLY A 259 -12.10 3.77 -17.68
C GLY A 259 -11.06 4.66 -16.98
N ASN A 260 -10.59 4.21 -15.82
CA ASN A 260 -9.64 4.94 -14.98
C ASN A 260 -8.22 4.37 -15.01
N THR A 261 -8.00 3.30 -15.78
CA THR A 261 -6.67 2.71 -15.95
C THR A 261 -5.77 3.67 -16.71
N LEU A 262 -4.55 3.84 -16.21
CA LEU A 262 -3.53 4.68 -16.82
C LEU A 262 -2.83 3.94 -17.96
N ILE A 263 -2.69 4.61 -19.11
CA ILE A 263 -2.11 4.02 -20.31
C ILE A 263 -0.63 4.36 -20.40
N VAL A 264 0.20 3.32 -20.49
CA VAL A 264 1.63 3.42 -20.82
C VAL A 264 1.80 3.09 -22.30
N ALA A 265 2.01 4.10 -23.13
CA ALA A 265 2.29 3.93 -24.56
C ALA A 265 3.73 3.48 -24.77
N SER A 266 3.95 2.24 -25.20
CA SER A 266 5.28 1.64 -25.23
C SER A 266 5.82 1.31 -26.62
N TRP A 267 7.14 1.41 -26.75
CA TRP A 267 7.88 0.95 -27.92
C TRP A 267 9.31 0.53 -27.57
N HIS A 268 9.79 -0.57 -28.15
CA HIS A 268 11.11 -1.13 -27.92
C HIS A 268 11.87 -1.35 -29.23
N ASP A 269 13.06 -0.76 -29.34
CA ASP A 269 14.02 -1.05 -30.40
C ASP A 269 15.03 -2.09 -29.95
N CYS A 270 14.62 -3.37 -29.98
CA CYS A 270 15.47 -4.48 -29.55
C CYS A 270 16.70 -4.70 -30.45
N LYS A 271 16.70 -4.15 -31.67
CA LYS A 271 17.81 -4.28 -32.62
C LYS A 271 18.80 -3.13 -32.52
N GLY A 272 18.47 -2.04 -31.82
CA GLY A 272 19.31 -0.85 -31.70
C GLY A 272 19.56 -0.18 -33.05
N THR A 273 18.51 -0.06 -33.86
CA THR A 273 18.55 0.52 -35.20
C THR A 273 18.22 2.01 -35.22
N THR A 274 17.63 2.54 -34.15
CA THR A 274 17.11 3.90 -34.03
C THR A 274 17.92 4.67 -33.01
N ALA A 275 18.67 5.68 -33.46
CA ALA A 275 19.40 6.58 -32.57
C ALA A 275 18.43 7.56 -31.88
N TRP A 276 18.71 7.91 -30.63
CA TRP A 276 17.88 8.85 -29.85
C TRP A 276 17.80 10.24 -30.47
N SER A 277 18.89 10.68 -31.11
CA SER A 277 18.98 11.95 -31.82
C SER A 277 18.28 11.97 -33.20
N SER A 278 17.72 10.84 -33.65
CA SER A 278 17.15 10.72 -35.00
C SER A 278 15.69 11.18 -35.10
N GLU A 279 15.28 11.61 -36.29
CA GLU A 279 13.87 11.88 -36.62
C GLU A 279 12.98 10.64 -36.45
N ALA A 280 13.55 9.43 -36.60
CA ALA A 280 12.81 8.19 -36.38
C ALA A 280 12.39 8.02 -34.91
N MET A 281 13.28 8.33 -33.95
CA MET A 281 12.91 8.30 -32.52
C MET A 281 11.87 9.38 -32.18
N GLU A 282 12.05 10.58 -32.73
CA GLU A 282 11.08 11.67 -32.60
C GLU A 282 9.70 11.28 -33.17
N GLY A 283 9.68 10.54 -34.29
CA GLY A 283 8.48 9.96 -34.87
C GLY A 283 7.78 8.97 -33.93
N GLN A 284 8.52 8.11 -33.23
CA GLN A 284 7.95 7.19 -32.24
C GLN A 284 7.35 7.94 -31.05
N TYR A 285 8.02 8.99 -30.56
CA TYR A 285 7.46 9.83 -29.50
C TYR A 285 6.16 10.51 -29.93
N LYS A 286 6.14 11.12 -31.12
CA LYS A 286 4.92 11.76 -31.66
C LYS A 286 3.79 10.75 -31.86
N LEU A 287 4.10 9.55 -32.35
CA LEU A 287 3.13 8.47 -32.48
C LEU A 287 2.54 8.08 -31.12
N ALA A 288 3.39 7.89 -30.11
CA ALA A 288 2.97 7.60 -28.73
C ALA A 288 2.12 8.74 -28.15
N ALA A 289 2.55 10.00 -28.30
CA ALA A 289 1.79 11.15 -27.83
C ALA A 289 0.42 11.30 -28.54
N SER A 290 0.31 10.88 -29.81
CA SER A 290 -0.92 11.01 -30.60
C SER A 290 -2.10 10.17 -30.09
N ILE A 291 -1.85 9.21 -29.19
CA ILE A 291 -2.90 8.41 -28.54
C ILE A 291 -3.29 8.97 -27.16
N SER A 292 -2.77 10.15 -26.80
CA SER A 292 -3.02 10.83 -25.52
C SER A 292 -2.82 9.92 -24.29
N PRO A 293 -1.65 9.26 -24.15
CA PRO A 293 -1.41 8.34 -23.06
C PRO A 293 -1.15 9.10 -21.76
N ASP A 294 -1.16 8.36 -20.65
CA ASP A 294 -0.82 8.89 -19.34
C ASP A 294 0.72 8.88 -19.11
N VAL A 295 1.43 7.95 -19.76
CA VAL A 295 2.89 7.79 -19.73
C VAL A 295 3.40 7.35 -21.09
N ILE A 296 4.56 7.85 -21.53
CA ILE A 296 5.26 7.34 -22.72
C ILE A 296 6.46 6.48 -22.27
N LYS A 297 6.67 5.34 -22.92
CA LYS A 297 7.78 4.40 -22.64
C LYS A 297 8.52 4.05 -23.92
N LEU A 298 9.70 4.64 -24.12
CA LEU A 298 10.56 4.37 -25.27
C LEU A 298 11.83 3.68 -24.80
N ILE A 299 12.14 2.53 -25.39
CA ILE A 299 13.28 1.71 -24.99
C ILE A 299 14.20 1.48 -26.19
N GLY A 300 15.41 2.03 -26.14
CA GLY A 300 16.46 1.82 -27.13
C GLY A 300 17.38 0.65 -26.79
N THR A 301 18.43 0.44 -27.60
CA THR A 301 19.52 -0.49 -27.29
C THR A 301 20.86 0.25 -27.43
N ALA A 302 21.64 0.31 -26.36
CA ALA A 302 22.93 0.99 -26.38
C ALA A 302 24.02 0.10 -27.01
N LYS A 303 24.74 0.67 -27.96
CA LYS A 303 25.98 0.13 -28.55
C LYS A 303 27.21 0.78 -27.91
N SER A 304 27.06 1.97 -27.33
CA SER A 304 28.13 2.73 -26.69
C SER A 304 27.60 3.58 -25.52
N MET A 305 28.52 4.14 -24.74
CA MET A 305 28.16 5.08 -23.67
C MET A 305 27.47 6.35 -24.21
N LYS A 306 27.80 6.77 -25.43
CA LYS A 306 27.23 7.97 -26.08
C LYS A 306 25.70 7.88 -26.17
N ASP A 307 25.19 6.69 -26.45
CA ASP A 307 23.75 6.43 -26.62
C ASP A 307 22.96 6.72 -25.34
N ASN A 308 23.59 6.65 -24.16
CA ASN A 308 22.95 7.00 -22.88
C ASN A 308 22.81 8.51 -22.70
N PHE A 309 23.80 9.28 -23.14
CA PHE A 309 23.74 10.74 -23.09
C PHE A 309 22.70 11.27 -24.07
N GLU A 310 22.65 10.72 -25.29
CA GLU A 310 21.60 11.08 -26.26
C GLU A 310 20.20 10.71 -25.75
N CYS A 311 20.07 9.57 -25.07
CA CYS A 311 18.82 9.19 -24.40
C CYS A 311 18.43 10.20 -23.30
N SER A 312 19.38 10.63 -22.46
CA SER A 312 19.13 11.63 -21.42
C SER A 312 18.73 12.97 -21.99
N GLU A 313 19.43 13.46 -23.02
CA GLU A 313 19.11 14.71 -23.71
C GLU A 313 17.73 14.64 -24.37
N PHE A 314 17.39 13.50 -24.99
CA PHE A 314 16.04 13.26 -25.51
C PHE A 314 14.99 13.38 -24.41
N ALA A 315 15.24 12.79 -23.25
CA ALA A 315 14.31 12.82 -22.12
C ALA A 315 14.11 14.23 -21.57
N GLU A 316 15.21 14.97 -21.37
CA GLU A 316 15.20 16.35 -20.90
C GLU A 316 14.40 17.26 -21.82
N ARG A 317 14.56 17.12 -23.16
CA ARG A 317 13.79 17.91 -24.13
C ARG A 317 12.28 17.69 -24.05
N HIS A 318 11.84 16.49 -23.69
CA HIS A 318 10.44 16.08 -23.69
C HIS A 318 9.78 16.10 -22.30
N THR A 319 10.51 16.49 -21.27
CA THR A 319 10.01 16.56 -19.88
C THR A 319 10.39 17.88 -19.19
N ALA A 320 10.74 18.90 -19.99
CA ALA A 320 11.22 20.18 -19.49
C ALA A 320 10.11 21.03 -18.87
N LYS A 321 8.85 20.85 -19.29
CA LYS A 321 7.70 21.62 -18.84
C LYS A 321 6.83 20.80 -17.89
N ALA A 322 6.12 21.48 -16.99
CA ALA A 322 5.28 20.82 -15.99
C ALA A 322 4.07 20.10 -16.62
N GLU A 323 3.61 20.56 -17.78
CA GLU A 323 2.54 19.97 -18.57
C GLU A 323 2.97 18.78 -19.44
N ASP A 324 4.27 18.55 -19.59
CA ASP A 324 4.80 17.46 -20.41
C ASP A 324 4.42 16.09 -19.80
N LEU A 325 4.25 15.10 -20.68
CA LEU A 325 3.93 13.74 -20.25
C LEU A 325 5.15 13.09 -19.58
N PRO A 326 4.95 12.33 -18.49
CA PRO A 326 6.00 11.50 -17.93
C PRO A 326 6.58 10.55 -18.99
N LEU A 327 7.91 10.44 -19.02
CA LEU A 327 8.64 9.64 -19.99
C LEU A 327 9.53 8.62 -19.29
N ILE A 328 9.38 7.36 -19.68
CA ILE A 328 10.28 6.26 -19.36
C ILE A 328 11.19 6.08 -20.58
N SER A 329 12.45 6.51 -20.47
CA SER A 329 13.42 6.45 -21.56
C SER A 329 14.72 5.82 -21.11
N MET A 330 15.11 4.71 -21.74
CA MET A 330 16.36 4.04 -21.42
C MET A 330 16.82 3.09 -22.52
N ASN A 331 18.04 2.61 -22.37
CA ASN A 331 18.69 1.65 -23.24
C ASN A 331 18.77 0.26 -22.60
N MET A 332 18.59 -0.76 -23.42
CA MET A 332 18.92 -2.14 -23.08
C MET A 332 20.42 -2.42 -23.25
N GLY A 333 20.83 -3.59 -22.73
CA GLY A 333 22.20 -4.07 -22.80
C GLY A 333 23.07 -3.56 -21.66
N ALA A 334 24.25 -4.16 -21.48
CA ALA A 334 25.19 -3.76 -20.42
C ALA A 334 25.66 -2.31 -20.59
N GLN A 335 25.92 -1.88 -21.83
CA GLN A 335 26.27 -0.49 -22.14
C GLN A 335 25.13 0.49 -21.82
N GLY A 336 23.88 0.02 -21.75
CA GLY A 336 22.70 0.84 -21.48
C GLY A 336 22.46 1.14 -20.00
N GLN A 337 23.23 0.54 -19.09
CA GLN A 337 22.97 0.64 -17.64
C GLN A 337 22.94 2.08 -17.12
N LEU A 338 23.78 2.97 -17.66
CA LEU A 338 23.78 4.38 -17.25
C LEU A 338 22.42 5.03 -17.51
N SER A 339 21.78 4.79 -18.66
CA SER A 339 20.45 5.37 -18.93
C SER A 339 19.38 4.94 -17.92
N ARG A 340 19.47 3.72 -17.36
CA ARG A 340 18.59 3.25 -16.27
C ARG A 340 18.84 4.00 -14.97
N VAL A 341 20.11 4.34 -14.71
CA VAL A 341 20.50 5.14 -13.54
C VAL A 341 20.01 6.58 -13.68
N LEU A 342 20.04 7.15 -14.89
CA LEU A 342 19.62 8.52 -15.18
C LEU A 342 18.09 8.69 -15.23
N ASN A 343 17.37 7.69 -15.72
CA ASN A 343 15.91 7.73 -15.80
C ASN A 343 15.27 7.94 -14.42
N ASN A 344 14.38 8.94 -14.33
CA ASN A 344 13.75 9.34 -13.05
C ASN A 344 12.36 8.74 -12.86
N TYR A 345 11.71 8.27 -13.92
CA TYR A 345 10.33 7.80 -13.86
C TYR A 345 10.19 6.32 -14.11
N LEU A 346 9.57 5.60 -13.17
CA LEU A 346 9.15 4.21 -13.32
C LEU A 346 10.23 3.37 -14.03
N THR A 347 11.47 3.40 -13.53
CA THR A 347 12.53 2.58 -14.10
C THR A 347 12.20 1.10 -13.85
N PRO A 348 12.12 0.23 -14.88
CA PRO A 348 11.99 -1.21 -14.71
C PRO A 348 13.24 -1.77 -14.03
N VAL A 349 13.03 -2.40 -12.88
CA VAL A 349 14.07 -3.03 -12.07
C VAL A 349 13.90 -4.55 -12.04
N THR A 350 14.98 -5.22 -11.66
CA THR A 350 14.99 -6.66 -11.35
C THR A 350 15.25 -6.86 -9.85
N HIS A 351 15.23 -8.11 -9.40
CA HIS A 351 15.60 -8.47 -8.05
C HIS A 351 16.29 -9.84 -8.06
N LYS A 352 17.22 -10.08 -7.13
CA LYS A 352 18.03 -11.33 -7.08
C LYS A 352 17.22 -12.61 -6.88
N LEU A 353 16.01 -12.49 -6.32
CA LEU A 353 15.08 -13.61 -6.12
C LEU A 353 14.20 -13.90 -7.34
N LEU A 354 14.28 -13.10 -8.41
CA LEU A 354 13.59 -13.41 -9.66
C LEU A 354 14.30 -14.57 -10.40
N PRO A 355 13.56 -15.44 -11.08
CA PRO A 355 14.15 -16.57 -11.82
C PRO A 355 15.04 -16.10 -12.97
N VAL A 356 14.63 -15.03 -13.67
CA VAL A 356 15.35 -14.42 -14.79
C VAL A 356 15.12 -12.91 -14.76
N LYS A 357 16.08 -12.13 -15.25
CA LYS A 357 15.86 -10.68 -15.51
C LYS A 357 14.91 -10.51 -16.70
N ALA A 358 13.99 -9.54 -16.65
CA ALA A 358 13.02 -9.34 -17.72
C ALA A 358 13.64 -8.76 -19.00
N ALA A 359 14.77 -8.03 -18.88
CA ALA A 359 15.53 -7.52 -20.01
C ALA A 359 17.04 -7.47 -19.71
N PRO A 360 17.91 -7.58 -20.73
CA PRO A 360 19.37 -7.46 -20.57
C PRO A 360 19.77 -6.10 -19.97
N GLY A 361 20.69 -6.13 -19.01
CA GLY A 361 21.22 -4.94 -18.34
C GLY A 361 20.35 -4.38 -17.22
N GLN A 362 19.21 -5.00 -16.87
CA GLN A 362 18.42 -4.57 -15.71
C GLN A 362 19.22 -4.62 -14.40
N LEU A 363 19.00 -3.58 -13.59
CA LEU A 363 19.59 -3.37 -12.28
C LEU A 363 18.51 -3.51 -11.20
N ASP A 364 18.94 -3.84 -9.99
CA ASP A 364 18.09 -3.75 -8.80
C ASP A 364 17.86 -2.28 -8.44
N ALA A 365 16.70 -1.94 -7.85
CA ALA A 365 16.41 -0.57 -7.40
C ALA A 365 17.49 -0.05 -6.45
N ARG A 366 17.98 -0.93 -5.55
CA ARG A 366 19.07 -0.63 -4.62
C ARG A 366 20.34 -0.21 -5.35
N ASP A 367 20.73 -0.96 -6.38
CA ASP A 367 21.97 -0.71 -7.13
C ASP A 367 21.87 0.60 -7.93
N ILE A 368 20.67 0.92 -8.45
CA ILE A 368 20.43 2.22 -9.09
C ILE A 368 20.58 3.36 -8.09
N LEU A 369 19.99 3.26 -6.90
CA LEU A 369 20.09 4.33 -5.88
C LEU A 369 21.53 4.55 -5.41
N ILE A 370 22.32 3.47 -5.25
CA ILE A 370 23.75 3.55 -4.96
C ILE A 370 24.49 4.24 -6.12
N ALA A 371 24.26 3.84 -7.36
CA ALA A 371 24.90 4.45 -8.52
C ALA A 371 24.57 5.95 -8.63
N ARG A 372 23.30 6.33 -8.40
CA ARG A 372 22.85 7.73 -8.36
C ARG A 372 23.56 8.53 -7.28
N ASN A 373 23.82 7.93 -6.12
CA ASN A 373 24.62 8.60 -5.09
C ASN A 373 26.05 8.85 -5.55
N VAL A 374 26.71 7.83 -6.12
CA VAL A 374 28.11 7.93 -6.59
C VAL A 374 28.28 9.04 -7.63
N ILE A 375 27.31 9.23 -8.52
CA ILE A 375 27.35 10.27 -9.57
C ILE A 375 26.70 11.60 -9.16
N GLY A 376 26.31 11.76 -7.89
CA GLY A 376 25.79 13.03 -7.35
C GLY A 376 24.32 13.34 -7.63
N LEU A 377 23.56 12.42 -8.23
CA LEU A 377 22.11 12.57 -8.46
C LEU A 377 21.25 12.30 -7.22
N LEU A 378 21.81 11.61 -6.22
CA LEU A 378 21.16 11.33 -4.94
C LEU A 378 22.04 11.80 -3.78
N PRO A 379 21.90 13.05 -3.32
CA PRO A 379 22.72 13.59 -2.23
C PRO A 379 22.42 12.89 -0.91
N ALA A 380 23.43 12.79 -0.05
CA ALA A 380 23.27 12.29 1.31
C ALA A 380 22.35 13.21 2.13
N LYS A 381 21.61 12.63 3.07
CA LYS A 381 20.70 13.35 3.98
C LYS A 381 20.89 12.88 5.42
N GLN A 382 20.72 13.81 6.35
CA GLN A 382 20.82 13.59 7.78
C GLN A 382 19.44 13.56 8.40
N PHE A 383 19.19 12.49 9.17
CA PHE A 383 18.00 12.28 9.94
C PHE A 383 18.34 12.28 11.43
N TYR A 384 17.42 12.75 12.25
CA TYR A 384 17.66 12.92 13.69
C TYR A 384 16.55 12.34 14.55
N LEU A 385 16.90 11.83 15.72
CA LEU A 385 15.98 11.73 16.85
C LEU A 385 16.22 12.90 17.80
N PHE A 386 15.19 13.71 18.02
CA PHE A 386 15.18 14.78 19.04
C PHE A 386 14.44 14.33 20.30
N GLY A 387 15.03 14.55 21.46
CA GLY A 387 14.45 14.20 22.77
C GLY A 387 15.49 14.07 23.87
N THR A 388 15.05 13.72 25.08
CA THR A 388 15.94 13.28 26.17
C THR A 388 15.17 12.46 27.22
N PRO A 389 15.74 11.36 27.77
CA PRO A 389 16.98 10.69 27.34
C PRO A 389 16.73 9.81 26.10
N ILE A 390 17.68 9.75 25.16
CA ILE A 390 17.55 8.98 23.90
C ILE A 390 18.76 8.11 23.57
N LYS A 391 19.81 8.11 24.39
CA LYS A 391 21.02 7.27 24.22
C LYS A 391 20.74 5.79 23.92
N GLN A 392 19.69 5.20 24.52
CA GLN A 392 19.34 3.78 24.35
C GLN A 392 18.29 3.53 23.26
N SER A 393 17.87 4.57 22.53
CA SER A 393 16.86 4.45 21.48
C SER A 393 17.32 3.49 20.37
N LEU A 394 16.38 2.70 19.87
CA LEU A 394 16.59 1.78 18.76
C LEU A 394 16.28 2.43 17.39
N SER A 395 15.75 3.66 17.35
CA SER A 395 15.47 4.37 16.09
C SER A 395 16.69 4.48 15.16
N PRO A 396 17.92 4.79 15.62
CA PRO A 396 19.08 4.80 14.75
C PRO A 396 19.38 3.45 14.11
N LEU A 397 19.26 2.35 14.86
CA LEU A 397 19.46 1.00 14.32
C LEU A 397 18.44 0.75 13.21
N MET A 398 17.16 0.89 13.53
CA MET A 398 16.05 0.69 12.60
C MET A 398 16.25 1.48 11.31
N HIS A 399 16.40 2.80 11.39
CA HIS A 399 16.43 3.66 10.20
C HIS A 399 17.68 3.44 9.36
N ASN A 400 18.86 3.30 9.99
CA ASN A 400 20.08 3.02 9.24
C ASN A 400 20.04 1.64 8.56
N THR A 401 19.48 0.62 9.20
CA THR A 401 19.28 -0.70 8.57
C THR A 401 18.41 -0.57 7.32
N SER A 402 17.26 0.11 7.40
CA SER A 402 16.41 0.25 6.22
C SER A 402 17.01 1.13 5.13
N PHE A 403 17.71 2.22 5.48
CA PHE A 403 18.40 3.05 4.48
C PHE A 403 19.46 2.24 3.73
N GLN A 404 20.22 1.42 4.46
CA GLN A 404 21.23 0.53 3.89
C GLN A 404 20.62 -0.55 2.98
N SER A 405 19.51 -1.18 3.40
CA SER A 405 18.78 -2.15 2.59
C SER A 405 18.29 -1.55 1.28
N LEU A 406 17.83 -0.30 1.30
CA LEU A 406 17.34 0.42 0.11
C LEU A 406 18.46 1.02 -0.74
N GLY A 407 19.72 1.01 -0.27
CA GLY A 407 20.84 1.66 -0.98
C GLY A 407 20.80 3.19 -0.93
N LEU A 408 20.12 3.74 0.07
CA LEU A 408 20.01 5.18 0.29
C LEU A 408 21.25 5.70 1.05
N PRO A 409 21.85 6.82 0.63
CA PRO A 409 23.04 7.40 1.25
C PRO A 409 22.70 8.24 2.49
N TYR A 410 21.72 7.79 3.27
CA TYR A 410 21.15 8.54 4.37
C TYR A 410 21.69 8.03 5.69
N HIS A 411 21.80 8.92 6.66
CA HIS A 411 22.24 8.58 8.00
C HIS A 411 21.25 9.08 9.04
N TYR A 412 20.96 8.23 10.02
CA TYR A 412 20.10 8.55 11.15
C TYR A 412 20.93 8.62 12.44
N GLY A 413 20.95 9.79 13.07
CA GLY A 413 21.69 10.06 14.29
C GLY A 413 20.81 10.45 15.48
N LEU A 414 21.41 10.46 16.68
CA LEU A 414 20.79 11.00 17.88
C LEU A 414 21.19 12.48 18.04
N HIS A 415 20.24 13.31 18.45
CA HIS A 415 20.52 14.66 18.91
C HIS A 415 19.77 14.88 20.22
N GLU A 416 20.44 14.50 21.32
CA GLU A 416 19.88 14.58 22.66
C GLU A 416 19.91 16.02 23.16
N THR A 417 18.76 16.55 23.56
CA THR A 417 18.63 17.92 24.07
C THR A 417 17.49 18.01 25.07
N ALA A 418 17.63 18.88 26.06
CA ALA A 418 16.64 19.12 27.11
C ALA A 418 15.50 20.06 26.69
N THR A 419 15.68 20.84 25.62
CA THR A 419 14.71 21.85 25.12
C THR A 419 14.73 21.92 23.60
N VAL A 420 13.68 22.45 22.97
CA VAL A 420 13.67 22.71 21.53
C VAL A 420 14.28 24.09 21.24
N ASP A 421 15.60 24.15 21.35
CA ASP A 421 16.40 25.37 21.21
C ASP A 421 16.81 25.69 19.75
N GLU A 422 17.58 26.76 19.55
CA GLU A 422 18.10 27.17 18.25
C GLU A 422 18.95 26.09 17.58
N SER A 423 19.59 25.18 18.33
CA SER A 423 20.40 24.11 17.75
C SER A 423 19.54 23.06 17.02
N VAL A 424 18.36 22.75 17.57
CA VAL A 424 17.36 21.89 16.91
C VAL A 424 16.85 22.56 15.65
N VAL A 425 16.49 23.84 15.73
CA VAL A 425 15.98 24.62 14.57
C VAL A 425 17.04 24.70 13.47
N ALA A 426 18.30 25.00 13.81
CA ALA A 426 19.39 25.06 12.86
C ALA A 426 19.59 23.73 12.12
N LYS A 427 19.49 22.59 12.83
CA LYS A 427 19.54 21.26 12.20
C LYS A 427 18.38 21.01 11.25
N MET A 428 17.14 21.36 11.64
CA MET A 428 15.98 21.16 10.78
C MET A 428 15.99 22.05 9.52
N ARG A 429 16.68 23.19 9.57
CA ARG A 429 16.81 24.13 8.43
C ARG A 429 18.05 23.89 7.58
N ALA A 430 18.92 22.95 7.95
CA ALA A 430 20.12 22.64 7.20
C ALA A 430 19.78 22.01 5.82
N PRO A 431 20.53 22.32 4.74
CA PRO A 431 20.25 21.76 3.40
C PRO A 431 20.28 20.23 3.34
N GLU A 432 21.07 19.59 4.20
CA GLU A 432 21.18 18.14 4.32
C GLU A 432 20.09 17.49 5.18
N PHE A 433 19.20 18.27 5.82
CA PHE A 433 18.12 17.74 6.63
C PHE A 433 17.16 16.88 5.79
N GLY A 434 17.01 15.61 6.18
CA GLY A 434 16.11 14.65 5.54
C GLY A 434 14.79 14.46 6.29
N GLY A 435 14.75 14.79 7.58
CA GLY A 435 13.62 14.57 8.47
C GLY A 435 14.08 14.26 9.89
N ALA A 436 13.14 14.20 10.83
CA ALA A 436 13.44 13.82 12.20
C ALA A 436 12.27 13.11 12.88
N SER A 437 12.58 12.15 13.75
CA SER A 437 11.64 11.71 14.78
C SER A 437 11.78 12.62 16.00
N VAL A 438 10.67 12.81 16.71
CA VAL A 438 10.60 13.60 17.94
C VAL A 438 10.01 12.72 19.03
N THR A 439 10.70 12.63 20.16
CA THR A 439 10.24 11.88 21.33
C THR A 439 10.13 12.77 22.56
N ILE A 440 9.84 12.17 23.72
CA ILE A 440 9.74 12.84 25.01
C ILE A 440 11.01 13.68 25.26
N PRO A 441 10.89 14.91 25.80
CA PRO A 441 9.65 15.63 26.13
C PRO A 441 9.10 16.53 24.98
N HIS A 442 9.68 16.47 23.79
CA HIS A 442 9.59 17.54 22.77
C HIS A 442 8.38 17.48 21.84
N LYS A 443 7.55 16.43 21.92
CA LYS A 443 6.45 16.20 20.96
C LYS A 443 5.43 17.35 20.87
N ILE A 444 5.30 18.17 21.92
CA ILE A 444 4.40 19.33 21.94
C ILE A 444 5.17 20.61 21.58
N GLU A 445 6.31 20.85 22.22
CA GLU A 445 7.11 22.08 22.05
C GLU A 445 7.58 22.28 20.60
N ILE A 446 7.94 21.19 19.92
CA ILE A 446 8.42 21.22 18.53
C ILE A 446 7.40 21.82 17.56
N MET A 447 6.10 21.70 17.84
CA MET A 447 5.03 22.16 16.94
C MET A 447 5.15 23.65 16.62
N SER A 448 5.61 24.45 17.59
CA SER A 448 5.80 25.90 17.44
C SER A 448 6.97 26.29 16.51
N LYS A 449 7.80 25.33 16.12
CA LYS A 449 9.00 25.53 15.28
C LYS A 449 8.82 25.03 13.85
N LEU A 450 7.65 24.48 13.52
CA LEU A 450 7.33 23.90 12.22
C LEU A 450 6.43 24.86 11.43
N ASP A 451 6.50 24.76 10.10
CA ASP A 451 5.76 25.66 9.21
C ASP A 451 4.30 25.21 9.06
N GLU A 452 4.10 23.89 8.97
CA GLU A 452 2.79 23.27 8.83
C GLU A 452 2.66 22.08 9.77
N ILE A 453 1.43 21.76 10.17
CA ILE A 453 1.11 20.56 10.94
C ILE A 453 -0.03 19.85 10.23
N THR A 454 0.06 18.52 10.09
CA THR A 454 -1.03 17.70 9.50
C THR A 454 -2.28 17.76 10.35
N GLU A 455 -3.45 17.52 9.74
CA GLU A 455 -4.73 17.54 10.46
C GLU A 455 -4.77 16.49 11.58
N GLU A 456 -4.18 15.32 11.35
CA GLU A 456 -4.05 14.27 12.35
C GLU A 456 -3.17 14.71 13.52
N ALA A 457 -2.00 15.33 13.25
CA ALA A 457 -1.12 15.81 14.31
C ALA A 457 -1.69 17.03 15.07
N LYS A 458 -2.49 17.89 14.42
CA LYS A 458 -3.27 18.95 15.08
C LYS A 458 -4.32 18.37 16.01
N ALA A 459 -5.10 17.40 15.53
CA ALA A 459 -6.12 16.72 16.31
C ALA A 459 -5.54 15.99 17.54
N ILE A 460 -4.38 15.34 17.36
CA ILE A 460 -3.64 14.71 18.47
C ILE A 460 -3.01 15.77 19.39
N GLY A 461 -2.64 16.93 18.85
CA GLY A 461 -1.89 17.98 19.55
C GLY A 461 -0.48 17.53 19.96
N ALA A 462 0.16 16.71 19.15
CA ALA A 462 1.53 16.27 19.33
C ALA A 462 2.14 15.81 18.00
N VAL A 463 3.41 16.13 17.78
CA VAL A 463 4.20 15.74 16.61
C VAL A 463 5.30 14.77 17.04
N ASN A 464 5.40 13.63 16.36
CA ASN A 464 6.53 12.69 16.52
C ASN A 464 7.40 12.63 15.25
N THR A 465 7.00 13.28 14.15
CA THR A 465 7.64 13.17 12.84
C THR A 465 7.74 14.55 12.18
N VAL A 466 8.93 14.95 11.78
CA VAL A 466 9.18 16.16 10.99
C VAL A 466 9.57 15.74 9.57
N VAL A 467 8.87 16.28 8.58
CA VAL A 467 9.05 15.97 7.16
C VAL A 467 9.38 17.25 6.40
N PRO A 468 10.58 17.37 5.80
CA PRO A 468 10.87 18.47 4.89
C PRO A 468 10.19 18.22 3.54
N ILE A 469 9.42 19.19 3.07
CA ILE A 469 8.84 19.21 1.72
C ILE A 469 9.36 20.45 0.97
N GLN A 470 9.44 20.34 -0.35
CA GLN A 470 9.78 21.48 -1.20
C GLN A 470 8.51 22.28 -1.48
N GLY A 471 8.48 23.55 -1.12
CA GLY A 471 7.46 24.49 -1.55
C GLY A 471 7.62 24.93 -3.00
N ASP A 472 6.61 25.59 -3.54
CA ASP A 472 6.56 26.02 -4.96
C ASP A 472 7.75 26.92 -5.35
N ASN A 473 8.23 27.74 -4.41
CA ASN A 473 9.37 28.64 -4.58
C ASN A 473 10.74 27.98 -4.33
N LYS A 474 10.78 26.64 -4.26
CA LYS A 474 11.97 25.87 -3.84
C LYS A 474 12.46 26.19 -2.42
N GLU A 475 11.59 26.65 -1.54
CA GLU A 475 11.87 26.73 -0.11
C GLU A 475 11.58 25.40 0.59
N THR A 476 12.28 25.13 1.69
CA THR A 476 12.02 23.92 2.51
C THR A 476 10.95 24.26 3.55
N ILE A 477 9.77 23.66 3.39
CA ILE A 477 8.67 23.72 4.36
C ILE A 477 8.79 22.50 5.29
N LEU A 478 8.80 22.74 6.59
CA LEU A 478 8.85 21.71 7.62
C LEU A 478 7.44 21.35 8.09
N VAL A 479 7.00 20.15 7.75
CA VAL A 479 5.68 19.63 8.12
C VAL A 479 5.81 18.72 9.35
N GLY A 480 5.03 19.02 10.39
CA GLY A 480 4.87 18.17 11.56
C GLY A 480 3.74 17.17 11.40
N ASP A 481 4.03 15.91 11.72
CA ASP A 481 3.09 14.81 11.63
C ASP A 481 3.19 13.86 12.84
N ASN A 482 2.22 12.96 12.97
CA ASN A 482 2.17 11.96 14.02
C ASN A 482 1.98 10.56 13.42
N THR A 483 2.94 9.66 13.62
CA THR A 483 2.89 8.26 13.20
C THR A 483 2.68 7.28 14.35
N ASP A 484 2.70 7.75 15.61
CA ASP A 484 2.46 6.88 16.77
C ASP A 484 1.06 6.25 16.68
N TRP A 485 0.04 7.04 16.31
CA TRP A 485 -1.33 6.56 16.23
C TRP A 485 -1.50 5.51 15.13
N LEU A 486 -0.76 5.59 14.03
CA LEU A 486 -0.71 4.56 12.98
C LEU A 486 -0.09 3.28 13.52
N GLY A 487 1.03 3.40 14.24
CA GLY A 487 1.68 2.28 14.93
C GLY A 487 0.73 1.52 15.85
N ILE A 488 0.03 2.26 16.71
CA ILE A 488 -0.93 1.69 17.67
C ILE A 488 -2.11 1.06 16.93
N LYS A 489 -2.73 1.79 15.99
CA LYS A 489 -3.91 1.36 15.25
C LYS A 489 -3.64 0.04 14.50
N HIS A 490 -2.56 -0.04 13.74
CA HIS A 490 -2.29 -1.21 12.91
C HIS A 490 -1.92 -2.44 13.74
N GLN A 491 -1.19 -2.27 14.85
CA GLN A 491 -0.91 -3.40 15.73
C GLN A 491 -2.19 -3.92 16.39
N ILE A 492 -3.07 -3.04 16.86
CA ILE A 492 -4.38 -3.48 17.37
C ILE A 492 -5.17 -4.23 16.29
N GLN A 493 -5.24 -3.72 15.06
CA GLN A 493 -5.96 -4.39 13.96
C GLN A 493 -5.42 -5.79 13.68
N ARG A 494 -4.09 -5.94 13.57
CA ARG A 494 -3.46 -7.25 13.31
C ARG A 494 -3.81 -8.28 14.39
N HIS A 495 -3.85 -7.86 15.65
CA HIS A 495 -4.17 -8.75 16.77
C HIS A 495 -5.68 -9.00 16.90
N LEU A 496 -6.54 -8.03 16.61
CA LEU A 496 -7.99 -8.23 16.56
C LEU A 496 -8.40 -9.23 15.48
N SER A 497 -7.87 -9.10 14.26
CA SER A 497 -8.16 -10.01 13.13
C SER A 497 -7.76 -11.47 13.38
N SER A 498 -6.92 -11.73 14.39
CA SER A 498 -6.51 -13.08 14.77
C SER A 498 -7.20 -13.64 16.02
N THR A 499 -7.92 -12.81 16.78
CA THR A 499 -8.40 -13.18 18.12
C THR A 499 -9.85 -12.85 18.44
N SER A 500 -10.52 -11.97 17.68
CA SER A 500 -11.86 -11.49 18.00
C SER A 500 -12.79 -11.39 16.79
N THR A 501 -14.06 -11.74 16.98
CA THR A 501 -15.16 -11.52 16.02
C THR A 501 -15.95 -10.25 16.31
N VAL A 502 -15.63 -9.55 17.41
CA VAL A 502 -16.31 -8.32 17.82
C VAL A 502 -15.87 -7.18 16.93
N GLN A 503 -16.82 -6.37 16.48
CA GLN A 503 -16.54 -5.18 15.68
C GLN A 503 -16.00 -4.06 16.58
N PRO A 504 -15.04 -3.23 16.12
CA PRO A 504 -14.47 -2.15 16.94
C PRO A 504 -15.51 -1.20 17.57
N GLN A 505 -16.66 -0.98 16.91
CA GLN A 505 -17.74 -0.12 17.39
C GLN A 505 -18.44 -0.65 18.65
N GLN A 506 -18.28 -1.94 18.94
CA GLN A 506 -18.83 -2.59 20.13
C GLN A 506 -17.78 -2.72 21.24
N MET A 507 -16.54 -2.31 21.00
CA MET A 507 -15.45 -2.43 21.95
C MET A 507 -15.36 -1.22 22.87
N LYS A 508 -14.79 -1.45 24.05
CA LYS A 508 -14.39 -0.40 25.00
C LYS A 508 -12.87 -0.32 25.11
N GLY A 509 -12.34 0.89 25.04
CA GLY A 509 -10.90 1.18 25.08
C GLY A 509 -10.47 1.91 26.34
N LEU A 510 -9.32 1.54 26.89
CA LEU A 510 -8.68 2.22 28.01
C LEU A 510 -7.25 2.66 27.64
N VAL A 511 -6.92 3.92 27.90
CA VAL A 511 -5.55 4.45 27.81
C VAL A 511 -5.01 4.73 29.20
N ILE A 512 -3.84 4.19 29.52
CA ILE A 512 -3.15 4.37 30.81
C ILE A 512 -1.98 5.33 30.62
N GLY A 513 -2.02 6.47 31.31
CA GLY A 513 -1.08 7.59 31.21
C GLY A 513 -1.70 8.83 30.56
N ALA A 514 -1.04 9.99 30.72
CA ALA A 514 -1.50 11.29 30.19
C ALA A 514 -0.35 12.10 29.52
N GLY A 515 0.56 11.42 28.82
CA GLY A 515 1.66 12.04 28.05
C GLY A 515 1.33 12.26 26.57
N GLY A 516 2.28 12.75 25.78
CA GLY A 516 2.09 12.94 24.32
C GLY A 516 1.67 11.65 23.59
N THR A 517 2.19 10.50 24.00
CA THR A 517 1.82 9.20 23.41
C THR A 517 0.42 8.74 23.80
N SER A 518 -0.12 9.17 24.95
CA SER A 518 -1.52 8.87 25.34
C SER A 518 -2.53 9.55 24.42
N ARG A 519 -2.21 10.75 23.92
CA ARG A 519 -3.03 11.47 22.92
C ARG A 519 -3.11 10.68 21.62
N ALA A 520 -1.99 10.16 21.14
CA ALA A 520 -1.95 9.32 19.95
C ALA A 520 -2.70 7.99 20.15
N ALA A 521 -2.65 7.39 21.34
CA ALA A 521 -3.41 6.19 21.68
C ALA A 521 -4.93 6.44 21.66
N LEU A 522 -5.40 7.54 22.27
CA LEU A 522 -6.82 7.92 22.22
C LEU A 522 -7.31 8.12 20.78
N TYR A 523 -6.53 8.85 19.99
CA TYR A 523 -6.83 9.09 18.58
C TYR A 523 -6.87 7.78 17.76
N ALA A 524 -5.92 6.87 18.01
CA ALA A 524 -5.89 5.55 17.37
C ALA A 524 -7.13 4.72 17.67
N LEU A 525 -7.57 4.66 18.95
CA LEU A 525 -8.78 3.96 19.36
C LEU A 525 -10.04 4.56 18.70
N HIS A 526 -10.14 5.89 18.65
CA HIS A 526 -11.24 6.55 17.97
C HIS A 526 -11.25 6.24 16.47
N HIS A 527 -10.09 6.27 15.80
CA HIS A 527 -9.94 5.93 14.38
C HIS A 527 -10.09 4.43 14.05
N LEU A 528 -10.07 3.56 15.07
CA LEU A 528 -10.50 2.17 14.94
C LEU A 528 -12.02 2.03 14.94
N GLY A 529 -12.75 3.04 15.42
CA GLY A 529 -14.20 3.02 15.55
C GLY A 529 -14.70 2.74 16.97
N VAL A 530 -13.80 2.66 17.97
CA VAL A 530 -14.15 2.44 19.38
C VAL A 530 -15.02 3.58 19.89
N GLN A 531 -16.20 3.27 20.43
CA GLN A 531 -17.17 4.27 20.88
C GLN A 531 -16.97 4.69 22.33
N GLU A 532 -16.59 3.75 23.20
CA GLU A 532 -16.36 4.02 24.63
C GLU A 532 -14.86 4.05 24.92
N ILE A 533 -14.29 5.25 25.01
CA ILE A 533 -12.86 5.45 25.27
C ILE A 533 -12.67 6.11 26.64
N SER A 534 -11.81 5.49 27.47
CA SER A 534 -11.47 5.99 28.80
C SER A 534 -9.98 6.28 28.91
N ILE A 535 -9.63 7.24 29.77
CA ILE A 535 -8.24 7.57 30.14
C ILE A 535 -8.05 7.49 31.66
N PHE A 536 -6.97 6.85 32.08
CA PHE A 536 -6.53 6.82 33.48
C PHE A 536 -5.15 7.45 33.62
N ASN A 537 -4.98 8.30 34.63
CA ASN A 537 -3.67 8.81 35.03
C ASN A 537 -3.66 9.13 36.53
N ARG A 538 -2.50 8.95 37.18
CA ARG A 538 -2.35 9.24 38.63
C ARG A 538 -2.73 10.67 39.01
N THR A 539 -2.45 11.63 38.13
CA THR A 539 -2.84 13.03 38.32
C THR A 539 -4.08 13.31 37.49
N LEU A 540 -5.25 13.40 38.16
CA LEU A 540 -6.55 13.60 37.53
C LEU A 540 -6.57 14.81 36.59
N VAL A 541 -6.04 15.95 37.03
CA VAL A 541 -5.98 17.19 36.25
C VAL A 541 -5.27 16.99 34.90
N LYS A 542 -4.23 16.15 34.85
CA LYS A 542 -3.54 15.85 33.59
C LYS A 542 -4.39 15.01 32.65
N ALA A 543 -5.09 13.99 33.18
CA ALA A 543 -6.03 13.19 32.37
C ALA A 543 -7.19 14.04 31.84
N GLN A 544 -7.75 14.91 32.69
CA GLN A 544 -8.81 15.84 32.29
C GLN A 544 -8.34 16.77 31.18
N SER A 545 -7.17 17.38 31.32
CA SER A 545 -6.60 18.24 30.27
C SER A 545 -6.40 17.52 28.93
N VAL A 546 -6.02 16.23 28.95
CA VAL A 546 -5.94 15.42 27.72
C VAL A 546 -7.34 15.12 27.16
N ALA A 547 -8.29 14.71 27.99
CA ALA A 547 -9.67 14.44 27.56
C ALA A 547 -10.34 15.68 26.95
N ASP A 548 -10.17 16.84 27.59
CA ASP A 548 -10.71 18.12 27.13
C ASP A 548 -10.16 18.53 25.76
N SER A 549 -8.94 18.10 25.40
CA SER A 549 -8.36 18.40 24.09
C SER A 549 -9.00 17.64 22.93
N PHE A 550 -9.80 16.60 23.22
CA PHE A 550 -10.54 15.82 22.23
C PHE A 550 -12.04 16.10 22.21
N LYS A 551 -12.57 16.95 23.11
CA LYS A 551 -14.01 17.15 23.32
C LYS A 551 -14.81 17.51 22.05
N ASP A 552 -14.17 18.19 21.09
CA ASP A 552 -14.76 18.62 19.82
C ASP A 552 -14.68 17.53 18.74
N LEU A 553 -13.93 16.45 18.99
CA LEU A 553 -13.75 15.29 18.10
C LEU A 553 -14.51 14.06 18.62
N PHE A 554 -14.32 13.69 19.90
CA PHE A 554 -14.98 12.57 20.56
C PHE A 554 -14.91 12.68 22.09
N ALA A 555 -15.84 12.01 22.77
CA ALA A 555 -15.87 11.99 24.23
C ALA A 555 -14.83 11.01 24.81
N VAL A 556 -14.11 11.45 25.84
CA VAL A 556 -13.17 10.61 26.60
C VAL A 556 -13.57 10.61 28.07
N LYS A 557 -13.82 9.43 28.64
CA LYS A 557 -14.16 9.28 30.06
C LYS A 557 -12.89 9.29 30.92
N VAL A 558 -12.81 10.20 31.87
CA VAL A 558 -11.67 10.28 32.79
C VAL A 558 -11.90 9.39 34.01
N ILE A 559 -10.90 8.55 34.34
CA ILE A 559 -10.90 7.67 35.52
C ILE A 559 -9.98 8.27 36.58
N GLY A 560 -10.56 8.65 37.72
CA GLY A 560 -9.90 9.45 38.74
C GLY A 560 -9.24 8.72 39.92
N SER A 561 -9.42 7.41 40.05
CA SER A 561 -8.74 6.60 41.08
C SER A 561 -8.37 5.22 40.56
N SER A 562 -7.27 4.65 41.08
CA SER A 562 -6.87 3.27 40.79
C SER A 562 -7.85 2.26 41.37
N GLU A 563 -8.63 2.62 42.38
CA GLU A 563 -9.69 1.79 42.95
C GLU A 563 -10.88 1.64 41.99
N LEU A 564 -11.18 2.67 41.19
CA LEU A 564 -12.20 2.59 40.13
C LEU A 564 -11.76 1.62 39.02
N LEU A 565 -10.45 1.55 38.70
CA LEU A 565 -9.89 0.53 37.81
C LEU A 565 -9.94 -0.89 38.39
N LYS A 566 -10.18 -1.05 39.70
CA LYS A 566 -10.25 -2.34 40.41
C LYS A 566 -11.68 -2.76 40.74
N SER A 567 -12.63 -1.82 40.74
CA SER A 567 -14.03 -2.11 40.99
C SER A 567 -14.61 -2.98 39.87
N SER A 568 -15.24 -4.09 40.26
CA SER A 568 -15.79 -5.11 39.35
C SER A 568 -16.89 -4.62 38.42
N GLU A 569 -17.40 -3.39 38.61
CA GLU A 569 -18.37 -2.74 37.73
C GLU A 569 -17.72 -1.91 36.60
N SER A 570 -16.40 -1.68 36.65
CA SER A 570 -15.68 -0.81 35.70
C SER A 570 -14.48 -1.47 35.02
N SER A 571 -13.83 -2.44 35.68
CA SER A 571 -12.64 -3.13 35.16
C SER A 571 -12.95 -4.38 34.33
N SER A 572 -14.21 -4.83 34.30
CA SER A 572 -14.66 -6.01 33.55
C SER A 572 -14.89 -5.77 32.05
N ASP A 573 -14.77 -4.54 31.60
CA ASP A 573 -15.52 -4.06 30.43
C ASP A 573 -14.64 -3.63 29.25
N TYR A 574 -13.34 -3.42 29.43
CA TYR A 574 -12.44 -3.05 28.31
C TYR A 574 -12.03 -4.25 27.46
N ASP A 575 -11.89 -4.01 26.16
CA ASP A 575 -11.41 -4.99 25.17
C ASP A 575 -10.04 -4.60 24.62
N LEU A 576 -9.71 -3.30 24.71
CA LEU A 576 -8.45 -2.72 24.25
C LEU A 576 -7.85 -1.88 25.38
N ILE A 577 -6.61 -2.18 25.77
CA ILE A 577 -5.89 -1.41 26.79
C ILE A 577 -4.53 -0.98 26.24
N VAL A 578 -4.26 0.33 26.24
CA VAL A 578 -2.98 0.90 25.78
C VAL A 578 -2.26 1.55 26.94
N SER A 579 -1.13 0.97 27.35
CA SER A 579 -0.22 1.53 28.35
C SER A 579 0.77 2.49 27.69
N THR A 580 0.84 3.71 28.23
CA THR A 580 1.76 4.77 27.78
C THR A 580 2.70 5.25 28.87
N VAL A 581 2.72 4.53 30.01
CA VAL A 581 3.57 4.85 31.15
C VAL A 581 4.95 4.21 30.98
N PRO A 582 6.00 4.73 31.65
CA PRO A 582 7.32 4.09 31.62
C PRO A 582 7.28 2.62 32.08
N GLY A 583 7.94 1.74 31.32
CA GLY A 583 7.98 0.30 31.62
C GLY A 583 8.72 -0.07 32.91
N THR A 584 9.49 0.86 33.48
CA THR A 584 10.16 0.72 34.79
C THR A 584 9.21 0.88 35.98
N ILE A 585 7.93 1.22 35.74
CA ILE A 585 6.94 1.30 36.81
C ILE A 585 6.48 -0.11 37.17
N GLU A 586 7.08 -0.66 38.23
CA GLU A 586 6.75 -2.00 38.75
C GLU A 586 5.67 -1.99 39.85
N SER A 587 5.15 -0.81 40.21
CA SER A 587 4.25 -0.68 41.36
C SER A 587 3.00 -1.56 41.23
N GLU A 588 2.83 -2.49 42.18
CA GLU A 588 1.64 -3.33 42.33
C GLU A 588 0.36 -2.51 42.51
N SER A 589 0.47 -1.26 42.97
CA SER A 589 -0.67 -0.35 43.11
C SER A 589 -1.22 0.17 41.76
N MET A 590 -0.40 0.17 40.70
CA MET A 590 -0.76 0.71 39.38
C MET A 590 -1.29 -0.36 38.42
N PHE A 591 -0.73 -1.58 38.48
CA PHE A 591 -1.13 -2.70 37.63
C PHE A 591 -1.39 -3.96 38.45
N ASP A 592 -2.64 -4.42 38.37
CA ASP A 592 -3.21 -5.58 39.04
C ASP A 592 -3.93 -6.43 37.98
N GLU A 593 -3.99 -7.75 38.14
CA GLU A 593 -4.67 -8.67 37.21
C GLU A 593 -6.14 -8.25 36.97
N SER A 594 -6.76 -7.63 37.98
CA SER A 594 -8.15 -7.14 37.92
C SER A 594 -8.43 -6.12 36.80
N VAL A 595 -7.40 -5.45 36.24
CA VAL A 595 -7.51 -4.52 35.11
C VAL A 595 -7.91 -5.24 33.81
N PHE A 596 -7.60 -6.52 33.70
CA PHE A 596 -7.85 -7.35 32.51
C PHE A 596 -9.18 -8.13 32.60
N GLY A 597 -9.99 -7.86 33.63
CA GLY A 597 -11.27 -8.51 33.86
C GLY A 597 -11.17 -9.93 34.42
N LYS A 598 -12.25 -10.71 34.28
CA LYS A 598 -12.32 -12.10 34.77
C LYS A 598 -11.49 -13.04 33.87
N ALA A 599 -10.95 -14.10 34.48
CA ALA A 599 -10.26 -15.16 33.76
C ALA A 599 -11.10 -15.68 32.58
N GLY A 600 -10.51 -15.69 31.37
CA GLY A 600 -11.16 -16.12 30.13
C GLY A 600 -11.68 -15.00 29.23
N LYS A 601 -11.69 -13.72 29.67
CA LYS A 601 -11.91 -12.59 28.79
C LYS A 601 -10.71 -12.40 27.87
N LYS A 602 -10.95 -12.22 26.57
CA LYS A 602 -9.91 -11.99 25.56
C LYS A 602 -9.99 -10.53 25.11
N GLY A 603 -8.83 -9.87 25.09
CA GLY A 603 -8.67 -8.50 24.58
C GLY A 603 -7.24 -8.27 24.09
N VAL A 604 -6.93 -7.05 23.66
CA VAL A 604 -5.58 -6.65 23.21
C VAL A 604 -4.98 -5.64 24.18
N ALA A 605 -3.83 -6.00 24.75
CA ALA A 605 -3.03 -5.16 25.63
C ALA A 605 -1.79 -4.66 24.88
N VAL A 606 -1.70 -3.35 24.69
CA VAL A 606 -0.61 -2.68 23.95
C VAL A 606 0.26 -1.93 24.92
N GLU A 607 1.54 -2.25 24.97
CA GLU A 607 2.54 -1.49 25.72
C GLU A 607 3.31 -0.58 24.77
N LEU A 608 3.59 0.66 25.17
CA LEU A 608 4.44 1.56 24.38
C LEU A 608 5.86 1.68 24.92
N ALA A 609 6.09 1.29 26.18
CA ALA A 609 7.43 1.08 26.68
C ALA A 609 8.05 -0.18 26.06
N TYR A 610 9.30 -0.08 25.59
CA TYR A 610 10.06 -1.21 25.04
C TYR A 610 11.30 -1.55 25.88
N THR A 611 11.42 -0.96 27.08
CA THR A 611 12.50 -1.24 28.04
C THR A 611 11.93 -1.27 29.45
N PRO A 612 11.94 -2.44 30.13
CA PRO A 612 12.30 -3.77 29.60
C PRO A 612 11.34 -4.24 28.48
N ARG A 613 11.74 -5.26 27.70
CA ARG A 613 10.92 -5.81 26.61
C ARG A 613 9.55 -6.31 27.12
N PHE A 614 9.56 -7.10 28.19
CA PHE A 614 8.36 -7.58 28.87
C PHE A 614 8.13 -6.80 30.16
N THR A 615 7.28 -5.78 30.10
CA THR A 615 6.87 -4.97 31.26
C THR A 615 5.95 -5.77 32.19
N ARG A 616 5.76 -5.29 33.42
CA ARG A 616 4.78 -5.88 34.35
C ARG A 616 3.37 -5.92 33.72
N PHE A 617 2.98 -4.85 33.02
CA PHE A 617 1.69 -4.76 32.33
C PHE A 617 1.50 -5.90 31.31
N LEU A 618 2.49 -6.16 30.45
CA LEU A 618 2.42 -7.25 29.48
C LEU A 618 2.40 -8.64 30.14
N LYS A 619 3.17 -8.84 31.22
CA LYS A 619 3.19 -10.11 31.96
C LYS A 619 1.80 -10.43 32.54
N LEU A 620 1.17 -9.45 33.18
CA LEU A 620 -0.18 -9.59 33.76
C LEU A 620 -1.24 -9.81 32.67
N ALA A 621 -1.16 -9.08 31.55
CA ALA A 621 -2.05 -9.27 30.42
C ALA A 621 -1.97 -10.69 29.85
N GLY A 622 -0.75 -11.19 29.63
CA GLY A 622 -0.52 -12.55 29.13
C GLY A 622 -1.03 -13.63 30.10
N GLN A 623 -0.83 -13.44 31.41
CA GLN A 623 -1.38 -14.33 32.45
C GLN A 623 -2.92 -14.35 32.45
N ALA A 624 -3.54 -13.20 32.17
CA ALA A 624 -4.99 -13.08 32.02
C ALA A 624 -5.52 -13.64 30.67
N GLY A 625 -4.65 -14.11 29.77
CA GLY A 625 -5.03 -14.67 28.47
C GLY A 625 -5.29 -13.62 27.38
N TRP A 626 -4.86 -12.38 27.58
CA TRP A 626 -4.96 -11.31 26.58
C TRP A 626 -3.87 -11.43 25.51
N ALA A 627 -4.17 -10.96 24.30
CA ALA A 627 -3.16 -10.78 23.27
C ALA A 627 -2.28 -9.58 23.65
N THR A 628 -0.97 -9.80 23.71
CA THR A 628 0.00 -8.76 24.06
C THR A 628 0.68 -8.21 22.82
N VAL A 629 0.80 -6.88 22.74
CA VAL A 629 1.60 -6.17 21.73
C VAL A 629 2.75 -5.47 22.44
N GLU A 630 3.98 -5.82 22.08
CA GLU A 630 5.19 -5.26 22.69
C GLU A 630 5.47 -3.83 22.18
N GLY A 631 6.07 -2.98 23.01
CA GLY A 631 6.45 -1.63 22.60
C GLY A 631 7.45 -1.59 21.43
N GLY A 632 8.26 -2.64 21.28
CA GLY A 632 9.15 -2.81 20.13
C GLY A 632 8.38 -2.95 18.81
N GLU A 633 7.26 -3.65 18.81
CA GLU A 633 6.41 -3.85 17.62
C GLU A 633 5.73 -2.56 17.20
N VAL A 634 5.27 -1.75 18.17
CA VAL A 634 4.71 -0.42 17.89
C VAL A 634 5.80 0.53 17.40
N LEU A 635 7.00 0.47 17.99
CA LEU A 635 8.15 1.29 17.59
C LEU A 635 8.57 1.03 16.14
N VAL A 636 8.61 -0.25 15.73
CA VAL A 636 8.92 -0.65 14.34
C VAL A 636 7.83 -0.18 13.39
N GLU A 637 6.56 -0.40 13.73
CA GLU A 637 5.43 0.02 12.88
C GLU A 637 5.42 1.54 12.69
N GLN A 638 5.45 2.33 13.77
CA GLN A 638 5.45 3.80 13.67
C GLN A 638 6.69 4.31 12.90
N GLY A 639 7.84 3.65 13.05
CA GLY A 639 9.08 4.01 12.37
C GLY A 639 9.04 3.71 10.87
N GLY A 640 8.36 2.62 10.48
CA GLY A 640 8.05 2.31 9.09
C GLY A 640 7.23 3.41 8.42
N TRP A 641 6.22 3.95 9.12
CA TRP A 641 5.43 5.09 8.63
C TRP A 641 6.26 6.38 8.49
N GLN A 642 7.18 6.64 9.42
CA GLN A 642 8.12 7.77 9.31
C GLN A 642 9.00 7.64 8.07
N ALA A 643 9.61 6.47 7.91
CA ALA A 643 10.47 6.19 6.76
C ALA A 643 9.71 6.34 5.45
N GLN A 644 8.48 5.83 5.36
CA GLN A 644 7.64 5.99 4.18
C GLN A 644 7.36 7.47 3.86
N LYS A 645 7.09 8.30 4.88
CA LYS A 645 6.87 9.75 4.69
C LYS A 645 8.14 10.47 4.21
N TRP A 646 9.32 10.05 4.66
CA TRP A 646 10.59 10.66 4.24
C TRP A 646 11.06 10.20 2.86
N VAL A 647 11.04 8.89 2.61
CA VAL A 647 11.67 8.27 1.43
C VAL A 647 10.69 7.94 0.31
N GLY A 648 9.38 8.03 0.57
CA GLY A 648 8.31 7.74 -0.38
C GLY A 648 8.15 6.25 -0.72
N ARG A 649 8.86 5.35 -0.04
CA ARG A 649 8.91 3.92 -0.34
C ARG A 649 8.68 3.07 0.91
N ARG A 650 8.38 1.80 0.68
CA ARG A 650 8.24 0.81 1.74
C ARG A 650 9.56 0.61 2.48
N TRP A 651 9.42 0.49 3.79
CA TRP A 651 10.47 0.13 4.72
C TRP A 651 10.79 -1.36 4.65
N ASP A 652 12.06 -1.73 4.84
CA ASP A 652 12.47 -3.14 4.91
C ASP A 652 12.16 -3.74 6.30
N LEU A 653 10.89 -4.09 6.50
CA LEU A 653 10.39 -4.57 7.78
C LEU A 653 11.09 -5.86 8.24
N GLU A 654 11.34 -6.79 7.33
CA GLU A 654 11.97 -8.07 7.63
C GLU A 654 13.40 -7.86 8.16
N SER A 655 14.23 -7.11 7.44
CA SER A 655 15.61 -6.85 7.87
C SER A 655 15.67 -6.06 9.18
N VAL A 656 14.76 -5.12 9.37
CA VAL A 656 14.69 -4.32 10.59
C VAL A 656 14.27 -5.18 11.77
N GLN A 657 13.22 -6.00 11.62
CA GLN A 657 12.77 -6.88 12.69
C GLN A 657 13.89 -7.86 13.08
N ALA A 658 14.59 -8.43 12.11
CA ALA A 658 15.73 -9.31 12.37
C ALA A 658 16.84 -8.62 13.19
N GLN A 659 17.18 -7.36 12.87
CA GLN A 659 18.16 -6.60 13.66
C GLN A 659 17.64 -6.23 15.05
N MET A 660 16.35 -5.91 15.17
CA MET A 660 15.71 -5.61 16.45
C MET A 660 15.73 -6.83 17.36
N ASP A 661 15.39 -8.01 16.84
CA ASP A 661 15.39 -9.27 17.59
C ASP A 661 16.78 -9.63 18.12
N ILE A 662 17.83 -9.45 17.30
CA ILE A 662 19.22 -9.67 17.71
C ILE A 662 19.60 -8.76 18.89
N VAL A 663 19.29 -7.47 18.81
CA VAL A 663 19.64 -6.50 19.86
C VAL A 663 18.81 -6.71 21.12
N GLN A 664 17.52 -7.03 20.98
CA GLN A 664 16.65 -7.29 22.12
C GLN A 664 17.00 -8.59 22.83
N ALA A 665 17.38 -9.65 22.10
CA ALA A 665 17.87 -10.90 22.69
C ALA A 665 19.16 -10.69 23.50
N GLY A 666 20.05 -9.80 23.05
CA GLY A 666 21.28 -9.45 23.78
C GLY A 666 21.09 -8.50 24.97
N ARG A 667 19.88 -7.96 25.19
CA ARG A 667 19.53 -7.10 26.34
C ARG A 667 18.80 -7.85 27.46
N VAL A 668 18.59 -9.17 27.31
CA VAL A 668 17.95 -10.06 28.31
C VAL A 668 18.91 -10.44 29.41
#